data_AF-A0A0M9GCK2-F1
#
_entry.id   AF-A0A0M9GCK2-F1
#
_cell.length_a   1.000
_cell.length_b   1.000
_cell.length_c   1.000
_cell.angle_alpha   90.00
_cell.angle_beta   90.00
_cell.angle_gamma   90.00
#
_symmetry.space_group_name_H-M   'P 1'
#
loop_
_entity.id
_entity.type
_entity.pdbx_description
1 polymer ?
#
loop_
_entity_poly.entity_id
_entity_poly.type
_entity_poly.pdbx_seq_one_letter_code
_entity_poly.pdbx_strand_id
1 'polypeptide(L)'
;MSAARDESNPPKSIGRLLLELIWQLLVLGVPIFLVTTLPPLLAGTVVLAAAAGMWLCARLGWLAGGRGAARLMISAVFGLGFSLGRALPDYWDIAAACLAIFPGLACVATWERRLGLVPPSASSPRGRSAWGGQEPDQTPEGEPIRVFNHSEIAMGGPVTCDYLFPDGVLLEGLGSSARFSSDGRYFAAPVPSRQSWGLVILDRRQRQLYRCNDERFWELDTFNEQGLAGRYSPLVDNSTEQVSLQALLKTAQRVDLLPVGDLWLEPGHWQQNLARQQIEQRSPDGRHLLEGQLSLPDSLRQLEQPLGALLHPDYRLSLDGEATPLLVKADTTPVWSDDSQRLVCVATVAGEPDTPARGLWLWQRGQGWRALRTPWSTHDRSPSGYWSEPVALDAQFVRLDSYLPLQQPDNGRFGYQLHEIHSDSEILVGHDPLGRERDADWNRARVLLALPLEGDGQACSVQIESAPLPGGSRARFIRACDNQDGVGGYRCQLADWELPGLWQLPHRLSDDGQYLALIPFTEAKALPDRVVVVDPGNRRLIDSPPLLVAGLVDFRGPVLSVAVVVGRLPRDDSGTPLRRFTVPAPAASEAGGFCRYREDSRVYYEMRQLRLGKDSLEVLPAWRVVNQPQLATAEGEFIQPAPTGLDAAWLFGSSTEYGDDRLRGQIARLGGHLLTASGCALSDLAPSMIWSPRGRYLALTRLYLEHPDFEFSRRAWKLLLLDVEAHTLRIAPDWLGNRPQFIDFSGDTLHLRHYETDWDLRDGSDPGHRVKIDLKTVLQWPAEPLERHGELWLTRSDAGNASAWQALERPALL
;
A
#
# COMPACT_ATOMS: atom_id res chain seq x y z
N MET A 1 28.39 -18.03 -20.51
CA MET A 1 29.73 -18.61 -20.82
C MET A 1 30.34 -19.10 -19.52
N SER A 2 31.05 -20.24 -19.59
CA SER A 2 31.48 -21.11 -18.50
C SER A 2 32.26 -20.40 -17.38
N ALA A 3 31.77 -20.47 -16.15
CA ALA A 3 32.47 -20.04 -14.95
C ALA A 3 33.47 -21.11 -14.52
N ALA A 4 34.76 -20.77 -14.52
CA ALA A 4 35.79 -21.58 -13.87
C ALA A 4 35.59 -21.51 -12.35
N ARG A 5 35.19 -22.62 -11.74
CA ARG A 5 35.11 -22.80 -10.29
C ARG A 5 36.53 -22.98 -9.74
N ASP A 6 36.84 -22.25 -8.68
CA ASP A 6 38.04 -22.44 -7.87
C ASP A 6 37.89 -23.74 -7.04
N GLU A 7 38.80 -24.71 -7.23
CA GLU A 7 38.70 -26.10 -6.74
C GLU A 7 39.37 -26.34 -5.37
N SER A 8 39.59 -25.32 -4.54
CA SER A 8 40.39 -25.49 -3.32
C SER A 8 39.62 -25.90 -2.05
N ASN A 9 38.28 -25.96 -2.04
CA ASN A 9 37.51 -26.54 -0.92
C ASN A 9 36.18 -27.16 -1.39
N PRO A 10 35.95 -28.48 -1.22
CA PRO A 10 34.66 -29.08 -1.56
C PRO A 10 33.54 -28.49 -0.68
N PRO A 11 32.35 -28.21 -1.25
CA PRO A 11 31.23 -27.68 -0.49
C PRO A 11 30.86 -28.64 0.66
N LYS A 12 30.86 -28.12 1.89
CA LYS A 12 30.47 -28.91 3.07
C LYS A 12 29.01 -29.36 2.91
N SER A 13 28.77 -30.66 3.03
CA SER A 13 27.39 -31.19 3.01
C SER A 13 26.54 -30.59 4.14
N ILE A 14 25.24 -30.42 3.88
CA ILE A 14 24.26 -29.88 4.85
C ILE A 14 24.30 -30.67 6.17
N GLY A 15 24.44 -31.99 6.12
CA GLY A 15 24.56 -32.83 7.32
C GLY A 15 25.80 -32.52 8.17
N ARG A 16 26.94 -32.21 7.53
CA ARG A 16 28.16 -31.81 8.23
C ARG A 16 28.02 -30.41 8.85
N LEU A 17 27.35 -29.48 8.17
CA LEU A 17 27.06 -28.15 8.70
C LEU A 17 26.12 -28.21 9.91
N LEU A 18 25.08 -29.07 9.86
CA LEU A 18 24.19 -29.33 10.99
C LEU A 18 24.93 -29.93 12.19
N LEU A 19 25.80 -30.91 11.98
CA LEU A 19 26.63 -31.49 13.03
C LEU A 19 27.62 -30.47 13.61
N GLU A 20 28.26 -29.66 12.77
CA GLU A 20 29.13 -28.57 13.22
C GLU A 20 28.34 -27.54 14.03
N LEU A 21 27.12 -27.18 13.62
CA LEU A 21 26.25 -26.26 14.37
C LEU A 21 25.81 -26.85 15.72
N ILE A 22 25.34 -28.11 15.75
CA ILE A 22 24.97 -28.81 17.00
C ILE A 22 26.18 -28.86 17.93
N TRP A 23 27.37 -29.17 17.41
CA TRP A 23 28.59 -29.19 18.21
C TRP A 23 28.94 -27.80 18.77
N GLN A 24 28.85 -26.73 17.97
CA GLN A 24 29.09 -25.36 18.46
C GLN A 24 28.07 -24.94 19.52
N LEU A 25 26.80 -25.29 19.34
CA LEU A 25 25.73 -25.04 20.31
C LEU A 25 25.97 -25.82 21.61
N LEU A 26 26.43 -27.06 21.56
CA LEU A 26 26.77 -27.84 22.75
C LEU A 26 27.99 -27.28 23.48
N VAL A 27 29.05 -26.93 22.74
CA VAL A 27 30.30 -26.38 23.31
C VAL A 27 30.06 -25.03 24.00
N LEU A 28 29.11 -24.23 23.53
CA LEU A 28 28.77 -22.94 24.15
C LEU A 28 27.66 -23.07 25.20
N GLY A 29 26.59 -23.80 24.89
CA GLY A 29 25.39 -23.89 25.71
C GLY A 29 25.55 -24.73 26.96
N VAL A 30 26.27 -25.85 26.90
CA VAL A 30 26.46 -26.74 28.06
C VAL A 30 27.21 -26.02 29.20
N PRO A 31 28.34 -25.31 28.95
CA PRO A 31 29.02 -24.57 30.01
C PRO A 31 28.19 -23.41 30.56
N ILE A 32 27.42 -22.68 29.73
CA ILE A 32 26.51 -21.63 30.19
C ILE A 32 25.49 -22.21 31.17
N PHE A 33 24.85 -23.31 30.80
CA PHE A 33 23.86 -23.98 31.64
C PHE A 33 24.46 -24.44 32.97
N LEU A 34 25.60 -25.14 32.93
CA LEU A 34 26.28 -25.63 34.13
C LEU A 34 26.61 -24.48 35.09
N VAL A 35 27.15 -23.37 34.59
CA VAL A 35 27.49 -22.21 35.43
C VAL A 35 26.24 -21.50 35.95
N THR A 36 25.14 -21.47 35.19
CA THR A 36 23.86 -20.87 35.62
C THR A 36 23.25 -21.61 36.82
N THR A 37 23.43 -22.93 36.90
CA THR A 37 22.92 -23.73 38.02
C THR A 37 23.69 -23.52 39.33
N LEU A 38 24.91 -23.00 39.25
CA LEU A 38 25.73 -22.72 40.43
C LEU A 38 25.25 -21.46 41.17
N PRO A 39 25.42 -21.39 42.50
CA PRO A 39 25.30 -20.14 43.25
C PRO A 39 26.26 -19.05 42.73
N PRO A 40 25.91 -17.76 42.79
CA PRO A 40 26.70 -16.68 42.17
C PRO A 40 28.18 -16.64 42.57
N LEU A 41 28.50 -16.93 43.84
CA LEU A 41 29.88 -16.98 44.32
C LEU A 41 30.69 -18.11 43.65
N LEU A 42 30.07 -19.27 43.42
CA LEU A 42 30.70 -20.41 42.74
C LEU A 42 30.75 -20.19 41.22
N ALA A 43 29.75 -19.54 40.63
CA ALA A 43 29.82 -19.13 39.23
C ALA A 43 30.98 -18.12 38.99
N GLY A 44 31.18 -17.18 39.92
CA GLY A 44 32.29 -16.22 39.89
C GLY A 44 33.66 -16.89 39.99
N THR A 45 33.80 -17.94 40.81
CA THR A 45 35.08 -18.68 40.90
C THR A 45 35.42 -19.42 39.61
N VAL A 46 34.41 -19.92 38.87
CA VAL A 46 34.61 -20.53 37.55
C VAL A 46 35.13 -19.52 36.53
N VAL A 47 34.59 -18.29 36.53
CA VAL A 47 35.09 -17.20 35.66
C VAL A 47 36.55 -16.88 35.97
N LEU A 48 36.91 -16.78 37.25
CA LEU A 48 38.29 -16.53 37.67
C LEU A 48 39.25 -17.69 37.33
N ALA A 49 38.79 -18.94 37.47
CA ALA A 49 39.56 -20.12 37.09
C ALA A 49 39.82 -20.16 35.57
N ALA A 50 38.83 -19.82 34.76
CA ALA A 50 38.98 -19.72 33.30
C ALA A 50 39.96 -18.60 32.92
N ALA A 51 39.90 -17.44 33.59
CA ALA A 51 40.83 -16.33 33.39
C ALA A 51 42.28 -16.70 33.77
N ALA A 52 42.46 -17.44 34.86
CA ALA A 52 43.76 -17.97 35.28
C ALA A 52 44.29 -19.02 34.29
N GLY A 53 43.40 -19.87 33.76
CA GLY A 53 43.71 -20.82 32.69
C GLY A 53 44.19 -20.12 31.41
N MET A 54 43.51 -19.05 30.99
CA MET A 54 43.95 -18.22 29.86
C MET A 54 45.35 -17.65 30.09
N TRP A 55 45.61 -17.10 31.28
CA TRP A 55 46.92 -16.54 31.63
C TRP A 55 48.02 -17.60 31.65
N LEU A 56 47.74 -18.79 32.21
CA LEU A 56 48.68 -19.90 32.28
C LEU A 56 49.02 -20.43 30.88
N CYS A 57 48.01 -20.63 30.03
CA CYS A 57 48.21 -21.06 28.64
C CYS A 57 48.99 -20.01 27.83
N ALA A 58 48.69 -18.73 28.00
CA ALA A 58 49.44 -17.64 27.36
C ALA A 58 50.90 -17.61 27.82
N ARG A 59 51.17 -17.78 29.12
CA ARG A 59 52.53 -17.82 29.69
C ARG A 59 53.32 -19.04 29.21
N LEU A 60 52.67 -20.17 28.98
CA LEU A 60 53.27 -21.39 28.44
C LEU A 60 53.37 -21.39 26.89
N GLY A 61 52.96 -20.30 26.23
CA GLY A 61 53.00 -20.19 24.76
C GLY A 61 51.95 -21.02 24.02
N TRP A 62 51.01 -21.64 24.73
CA TRP A 62 49.98 -22.50 24.14
C TRP A 62 48.73 -21.69 23.75
N LEU A 63 48.84 -20.94 22.66
CA LEU A 63 47.80 -20.00 22.18
C LEU A 63 46.46 -20.68 21.86
N ALA A 64 46.48 -21.90 21.32
CA ALA A 64 45.27 -22.67 21.03
C ALA A 64 44.51 -23.05 22.31
N GLY A 65 45.23 -23.48 23.36
CA GLY A 65 44.65 -23.72 24.68
C GLY A 65 44.09 -22.45 25.32
N GLY A 66 44.81 -21.33 25.18
CA GLY A 66 44.37 -20.02 25.66
C GLY A 66 43.05 -19.55 25.01
N ARG A 67 42.88 -19.74 23.69
CA ARG A 67 41.61 -19.45 22.99
C ARG A 67 40.47 -20.38 23.40
N GLY A 68 40.78 -21.65 23.69
CA GLY A 68 39.81 -22.58 24.27
C GLY A 68 39.32 -22.15 25.64
N ALA A 69 40.25 -21.73 26.52
CA ALA A 69 39.92 -21.18 27.83
C ALA A 69 39.13 -19.87 27.76
N ALA A 70 39.38 -19.04 26.74
CA ALA A 70 38.61 -17.81 26.52
C ALA A 70 37.14 -18.08 26.15
N ARG A 71 36.87 -19.08 25.28
CA ARG A 71 35.50 -19.51 24.98
C ARG A 71 34.77 -20.02 26.22
N LEU A 72 35.47 -20.75 27.10
CA LEU A 72 34.93 -21.17 28.39
C LEU A 72 34.67 -19.97 29.32
N MET A 73 35.55 -18.97 29.33
CA MET A 73 35.37 -17.75 30.11
C MET A 73 34.15 -16.94 29.64
N ILE A 74 33.94 -16.80 28.33
CA ILE A 74 32.73 -16.17 27.74
C ILE A 74 31.48 -16.91 28.22
N SER A 75 31.47 -18.23 28.10
CA SER A 75 30.35 -19.07 28.52
C SER A 75 30.09 -18.94 30.03
N ALA A 76 31.15 -18.88 30.85
CA ALA A 76 31.05 -18.70 32.28
C ALA A 76 30.53 -17.31 32.67
N VAL A 77 30.85 -16.25 31.91
CA VAL A 77 30.31 -14.89 32.12
C VAL A 77 28.81 -14.85 31.84
N PHE A 78 28.34 -15.48 30.76
CA PHE A 78 26.91 -15.63 30.49
C PHE A 78 26.21 -16.42 31.61
N GLY A 79 26.79 -17.56 32.01
CA GLY A 79 26.23 -18.35 33.11
C GLY A 79 26.21 -17.63 34.45
N LEU A 80 27.24 -16.81 34.76
CA LEU A 80 27.28 -15.96 35.95
C LEU A 80 26.19 -14.89 35.92
N GLY A 81 25.95 -14.27 34.77
CA GLY A 81 24.87 -13.29 34.61
C GLY A 81 23.49 -13.90 34.88
N PHE A 82 23.20 -15.06 34.32
CA PHE A 82 21.93 -15.75 34.59
C PHE A 82 21.83 -16.29 36.03
N SER A 83 22.94 -16.75 36.62
CA SER A 83 23.01 -17.15 38.03
C SER A 83 22.69 -15.98 38.96
N LEU A 84 23.24 -14.79 38.69
CA LEU A 84 22.95 -13.55 39.41
C LEU A 84 21.49 -13.10 39.23
N GLY A 85 20.97 -13.16 38.01
CA GLY A 85 19.58 -12.83 37.72
C GLY A 85 18.61 -13.71 38.52
N ARG A 86 18.81 -15.04 38.52
CA ARG A 86 17.99 -16.00 39.27
C ARG A 86 18.09 -15.83 40.79
N ALA A 87 19.19 -15.26 41.30
CA ALA A 87 19.40 -15.05 42.73
C ALA A 87 18.72 -13.77 43.26
N LEU A 88 18.20 -12.92 42.36
CA LEU A 88 17.56 -11.65 42.69
C LEU A 88 16.05 -11.69 42.38
N PRO A 89 15.24 -10.82 43.00
CA PRO A 89 13.80 -10.73 42.71
C PRO A 89 13.51 -10.27 41.28
N ASP A 90 12.35 -10.66 40.73
CA ASP A 90 11.90 -10.46 39.33
C ASP A 90 11.98 -9.02 38.78
N TYR A 91 12.12 -8.00 39.62
CA TYR A 91 12.28 -6.62 39.17
C TYR A 91 13.74 -6.25 38.81
N TRP A 92 14.72 -7.02 39.32
CA TRP A 92 16.16 -6.74 39.18
C TRP A 92 16.93 -7.83 38.44
N ASP A 93 16.29 -8.96 38.14
CA ASP A 93 16.90 -10.14 37.54
C ASP A 93 17.54 -9.86 36.16
N ILE A 94 16.81 -9.21 35.26
CA ILE A 94 17.26 -8.85 33.90
C ILE A 94 18.35 -7.78 34.00
N ALA A 95 18.16 -6.76 34.83
CA ALA A 95 19.11 -5.66 34.98
C ALA A 95 20.46 -6.16 35.52
N ALA A 96 20.45 -7.02 36.54
CA ALA A 96 21.65 -7.61 37.10
C ALA A 96 22.36 -8.58 36.13
N ALA A 97 21.60 -9.38 35.38
CA ALA A 97 22.15 -10.24 34.35
C ALA A 97 22.86 -9.43 33.25
N CYS A 98 22.22 -8.37 32.73
CA CYS A 98 22.82 -7.47 31.73
C CYS A 98 24.08 -6.78 32.28
N LEU A 99 24.02 -6.25 33.50
CA LEU A 99 25.16 -5.57 34.15
C LEU A 99 26.34 -6.50 34.47
N ALA A 100 26.12 -7.81 34.57
CA ALA A 100 27.21 -8.78 34.70
C ALA A 100 27.79 -9.19 33.35
N ILE A 101 26.92 -9.42 32.34
CA ILE A 101 27.32 -9.95 31.04
C ILE A 101 28.11 -8.92 30.23
N PHE A 102 27.59 -7.70 30.05
CA PHE A 102 28.25 -6.73 29.16
C PHE A 102 29.64 -6.29 29.66
N PRO A 103 29.80 -5.89 30.94
CA PRO A 103 31.13 -5.59 31.49
C PRO A 103 32.02 -6.83 31.55
N GLY A 104 31.45 -8.01 31.85
CA GLY A 104 32.19 -9.27 31.85
C GLY A 104 32.80 -9.59 30.50
N LEU A 105 32.03 -9.49 29.41
CA LEU A 105 32.52 -9.70 28.05
C LEU A 105 33.57 -8.66 27.64
N ALA A 106 33.40 -7.40 28.04
CA ALA A 106 34.41 -6.36 27.81
C ALA A 106 35.73 -6.67 28.54
N CYS A 107 35.65 -7.19 29.77
CA CYS A 107 36.81 -7.66 30.53
C CYS A 107 37.49 -8.86 29.85
N VAL A 108 36.73 -9.84 29.36
CA VAL A 108 37.29 -10.98 28.60
C VAL A 108 38.05 -10.48 27.37
N ALA A 109 37.41 -9.64 26.55
CA ALA A 109 38.03 -9.11 25.33
C ALA A 109 39.31 -8.30 25.63
N THR A 110 39.31 -7.52 26.72
CA THR A 110 40.49 -6.76 27.16
C THR A 110 41.60 -7.69 27.64
N TRP A 111 41.24 -8.76 28.34
CA TRP A 111 42.18 -9.77 28.85
C TRP A 111 42.80 -10.59 27.71
N GLU A 112 42.00 -11.03 26.73
CA GLU A 112 42.49 -11.71 25.52
C GLU A 112 43.51 -10.86 24.75
N ARG A 113 43.27 -9.55 24.61
CA ARG A 113 44.20 -8.61 23.97
C ARG A 113 45.49 -8.47 24.77
N ARG A 114 45.39 -8.30 26.10
CA ARG A 114 46.57 -8.19 26.98
C ARG A 114 47.43 -9.45 26.97
N LEU A 115 46.82 -10.63 26.82
CA LEU A 115 47.51 -11.91 26.75
C LEU A 115 48.03 -12.28 25.35
N GLY A 116 47.80 -11.42 24.34
CA GLY A 116 48.25 -11.68 22.97
C GLY A 116 47.56 -12.86 22.29
N LEU A 117 46.36 -13.25 22.74
CA LEU A 117 45.61 -14.39 22.20
C LEU A 117 44.88 -14.05 20.88
N VAL A 118 44.67 -12.77 20.63
CA VAL A 118 44.11 -12.21 19.39
C VAL A 118 45.25 -11.97 18.39
N PRO A 119 45.20 -12.52 17.16
CA PRO A 119 46.22 -12.22 16.15
C PRO A 119 46.22 -10.71 15.82
N PRO A 120 47.37 -10.10 15.52
CA PRO A 120 47.41 -8.71 15.09
C PRO A 120 46.62 -8.59 13.78
N SER A 121 45.43 -7.98 13.84
CA SER A 121 44.75 -7.55 12.62
C SER A 121 45.67 -6.58 11.92
N ALA A 122 46.03 -6.84 10.66
CA ALA A 122 46.63 -5.84 9.79
C ALA A 122 45.65 -4.66 9.76
N SER A 123 45.92 -3.64 10.56
CA SER A 123 45.06 -2.47 10.69
C SER A 123 45.31 -1.56 9.51
N SER A 124 44.80 -1.95 8.33
CA SER A 124 44.42 -0.94 7.35
C SER A 124 43.35 -0.06 8.01
N PRO A 125 43.49 1.28 7.97
CA PRO A 125 42.48 2.15 8.55
C PRO A 125 41.13 1.87 7.88
N ARG A 126 40.12 1.51 8.69
CA ARG A 126 38.77 1.29 8.18
C ARG A 126 38.25 2.60 7.57
N GLY A 127 37.66 2.47 6.40
CA GLY A 127 36.98 3.57 5.75
C GLY A 127 35.76 4.05 6.50
N ARG A 128 35.29 5.22 6.04
CA ARG A 128 33.97 5.78 6.25
C ARG A 128 32.83 4.86 5.81
N SER A 129 31.77 4.88 6.62
CA SER A 129 30.59 4.01 6.57
C SER A 129 29.81 4.05 5.25
N ALA A 130 29.32 2.88 4.81
CA ALA A 130 28.31 2.76 3.75
C ALA A 130 26.86 3.04 4.22
N TRP A 131 26.61 3.21 5.53
CA TRP A 131 25.29 3.52 6.11
C TRP A 131 25.07 5.02 6.30
N GLY A 132 25.87 5.82 5.60
CA GLY A 132 25.83 7.27 5.62
C GLY A 132 26.41 7.96 6.85
N GLY A 133 26.36 9.30 6.83
CA GLY A 133 26.81 10.20 7.89
C GLY A 133 28.32 10.47 7.90
N GLN A 134 29.04 9.97 6.89
CA GLN A 134 30.48 10.17 6.71
C GLN A 134 30.85 10.34 5.23
N GLU A 135 29.93 10.84 4.41
CA GLU A 135 30.18 11.21 3.04
C GLU A 135 31.28 12.29 2.96
N PRO A 136 32.09 12.34 1.89
CA PRO A 136 32.94 13.49 1.65
C PRO A 136 32.10 14.74 1.39
N ASP A 137 32.19 15.68 2.32
CA ASP A 137 31.60 17.02 2.29
C ASP A 137 32.59 18.08 1.78
N GLN A 138 33.86 17.72 1.59
CA GLN A 138 34.90 18.58 1.05
C GLN A 138 35.81 17.81 0.09
N THR A 139 36.34 18.52 -0.90
CA THR A 139 37.42 18.03 -1.75
C THR A 139 38.74 18.00 -0.98
N PRO A 140 39.78 17.29 -1.45
CA PRO A 140 41.10 17.33 -0.84
C PRO A 140 41.73 18.72 -0.82
N GLU A 141 41.27 19.62 -1.68
CA GLU A 141 41.67 21.03 -1.71
C GLU A 141 40.94 21.91 -0.67
N GLY A 142 39.96 21.35 0.06
CA GLY A 142 39.16 22.05 1.07
C GLY A 142 37.93 22.79 0.51
N GLU A 143 37.55 22.52 -0.74
CA GLU A 143 36.36 23.11 -1.33
C GLU A 143 35.12 22.30 -0.96
N PRO A 144 33.97 22.94 -0.66
CA PRO A 144 32.77 22.22 -0.25
C PRO A 144 32.18 21.38 -1.38
N ILE A 145 31.76 20.17 -1.04
CA ILE A 145 30.95 19.27 -1.88
C ILE A 145 29.55 19.28 -1.32
N ARG A 146 28.57 19.55 -2.17
CA ARG A 146 27.17 19.50 -1.77
C ARG A 146 26.65 18.07 -1.93
N VAL A 147 26.31 17.45 -0.81
CA VAL A 147 25.75 16.09 -0.74
C VAL A 147 24.27 16.15 -0.41
N PHE A 148 23.42 15.55 -1.24
CA PHE A 148 21.96 15.64 -1.11
C PHE A 148 21.26 14.38 -1.65
N ASN A 149 19.92 14.35 -1.59
CA ASN A 149 19.10 13.21 -2.03
C ASN A 149 19.50 11.86 -1.39
N HIS A 150 19.70 11.87 -0.07
CA HIS A 150 19.99 10.64 0.67
C HIS A 150 18.81 9.66 0.58
N SER A 151 19.09 8.42 0.20
CA SER A 151 18.13 7.32 0.13
C SER A 151 18.77 6.03 0.60
N GLU A 152 17.95 5.06 1.00
CA GLU A 152 18.39 3.78 1.49
C GLU A 152 17.97 2.65 0.55
N ILE A 153 18.88 1.72 0.26
CA ILE A 153 18.53 0.54 -0.52
C ILE A 153 17.83 -0.47 0.39
N ALA A 154 16.50 -0.50 0.30
CA ALA A 154 15.63 -1.29 1.18
C ALA A 154 15.78 -0.90 2.66
N MET A 155 14.90 -1.43 3.53
CA MET A 155 14.91 -1.09 4.95
C MET A 155 16.19 -1.63 5.62
N GLY A 156 17.11 -0.75 6.05
CA GLY A 156 18.35 -1.10 6.74
C GLY A 156 19.63 -1.25 5.87
N GLY A 157 19.57 -0.93 4.57
CA GLY A 157 20.70 -1.09 3.63
C GLY A 157 21.64 0.13 3.52
N PRO A 158 22.68 0.06 2.65
CA PRO A 158 23.56 1.21 2.42
C PRO A 158 22.85 2.43 1.83
N VAL A 159 23.41 3.60 2.17
CA VAL A 159 22.90 4.91 1.76
C VAL A 159 23.45 5.30 0.40
N THR A 160 22.57 5.74 -0.49
CA THR A 160 22.90 6.43 -1.74
C THR A 160 22.67 7.92 -1.60
N CYS A 161 23.48 8.72 -2.28
CA CYS A 161 23.38 10.17 -2.30
C CYS A 161 23.93 10.74 -3.62
N ASP A 162 23.64 12.01 -3.87
CA ASP A 162 24.14 12.75 -5.02
C ASP A 162 25.29 13.67 -4.59
N TYR A 163 26.35 13.73 -5.40
CA TYR A 163 27.53 14.55 -5.15
C TYR A 163 27.64 15.67 -6.19
N LEU A 164 27.46 16.92 -5.75
CA LEU A 164 27.73 18.11 -6.56
C LEU A 164 29.07 18.75 -6.15
N PHE A 165 30.04 18.65 -7.05
CA PHE A 165 31.39 19.17 -6.88
C PHE A 165 31.47 20.69 -7.19
N PRO A 166 32.46 21.41 -6.62
CA PRO A 166 32.63 22.85 -6.81
C PRO A 166 32.94 23.27 -8.26
N ASP A 167 33.39 22.34 -9.10
CA ASP A 167 33.65 22.55 -10.53
C ASP A 167 32.42 22.24 -11.42
N GLY A 168 31.27 21.92 -10.82
CA GLY A 168 30.00 21.68 -11.49
C GLY A 168 29.75 20.23 -11.91
N VAL A 169 30.66 19.29 -11.61
CA VAL A 169 30.36 17.86 -11.82
C VAL A 169 29.27 17.43 -10.85
N LEU A 170 28.21 16.81 -11.36
CA LEU A 170 27.16 16.20 -10.55
C LEU A 170 27.08 14.71 -10.87
N LEU A 171 27.20 13.89 -9.83
CA LEU A 171 27.04 12.44 -9.92
C LEU A 171 25.88 12.00 -9.01
N GLU A 172 24.95 11.25 -9.58
CA GLU A 172 23.70 10.85 -8.91
C GLU A 172 23.75 9.40 -8.40
N GLY A 173 23.03 9.13 -7.30
CA GLY A 173 22.72 7.78 -6.82
C GLY A 173 23.95 6.96 -6.41
N LEU A 174 25.01 7.60 -5.93
CA LEU A 174 26.25 6.94 -5.54
C LEU A 174 26.25 6.57 -4.06
N GLY A 175 26.93 5.49 -3.69
CA GLY A 175 27.03 5.05 -2.31
C GLY A 175 27.86 6.00 -1.44
N SER A 176 27.45 6.14 -0.17
CA SER A 176 28.04 7.07 0.80
C SER A 176 29.53 6.82 1.12
N SER A 177 30.02 5.58 0.90
CA SER A 177 31.41 5.20 1.16
C SER A 177 32.36 5.62 0.04
N ALA A 178 32.42 6.93 -0.24
CA ALA A 178 33.23 7.48 -1.34
C ALA A 178 34.62 7.97 -0.89
N ARG A 179 35.65 7.87 -1.75
CA ARG A 179 37.04 8.23 -1.46
C ARG A 179 37.68 9.06 -2.56
N PHE A 180 38.54 9.98 -2.15
CA PHE A 180 39.49 10.62 -3.05
C PHE A 180 40.81 9.88 -3.07
N SER A 181 41.47 9.87 -4.23
CA SER A 181 42.88 9.48 -4.33
C SER A 181 43.75 10.45 -3.53
N SER A 182 44.94 9.98 -3.12
CA SER A 182 45.90 10.77 -2.34
C SER A 182 46.36 12.07 -3.02
N ASP A 183 46.31 12.13 -4.35
CA ASP A 183 46.62 13.32 -5.16
C ASP A 183 45.38 14.20 -5.48
N GLY A 184 44.21 13.81 -4.98
CA GLY A 184 42.92 14.48 -5.17
C GLY A 184 42.34 14.47 -6.58
N ARG A 185 43.02 13.82 -7.53
CA ARG A 185 42.60 13.76 -8.93
C ARG A 185 41.36 12.90 -9.14
N TYR A 186 41.31 11.75 -8.47
CA TYR A 186 40.25 10.77 -8.66
C TYR A 186 39.30 10.74 -7.47
N PHE A 187 38.02 10.56 -7.77
CA PHE A 187 36.98 10.28 -6.79
C PHE A 187 36.38 8.92 -7.11
N ALA A 188 36.29 8.03 -6.12
CA ALA A 188 35.73 6.69 -6.27
C ALA A 188 34.54 6.51 -5.33
N ALA A 189 33.46 5.91 -5.80
CA ALA A 189 32.30 5.59 -4.99
C ALA A 189 31.65 4.26 -5.45
N PRO A 190 31.14 3.43 -4.53
CA PRO A 190 30.35 2.27 -4.91
C PRO A 190 29.01 2.70 -5.51
N VAL A 191 28.41 1.84 -6.33
CA VAL A 191 27.05 1.99 -6.87
C VAL A 191 26.22 0.84 -6.31
N PRO A 192 25.61 1.03 -5.14
CA PRO A 192 24.92 -0.06 -4.48
C PRO A 192 23.57 -0.36 -5.18
N SER A 193 23.19 -1.64 -5.25
CA SER A 193 21.88 -2.08 -5.76
C SER A 193 21.41 -3.35 -5.04
N ARG A 194 20.16 -3.76 -5.27
CA ARG A 194 19.61 -5.00 -4.67
C ARG A 194 20.26 -6.28 -5.19
N GLN A 195 20.83 -6.28 -6.39
CA GLN A 195 21.28 -7.51 -7.08
C GLN A 195 22.79 -7.54 -7.33
N SER A 196 23.41 -6.39 -7.59
CA SER A 196 24.86 -6.28 -7.82
C SER A 196 25.43 -4.98 -7.23
N TRP A 197 26.72 -4.99 -6.94
CA TRP A 197 27.46 -3.78 -6.56
C TRP A 197 28.21 -3.28 -7.77
N GLY A 198 28.26 -1.96 -7.98
CA GLY A 198 29.12 -1.35 -8.98
C GLY A 198 30.18 -0.46 -8.33
N LEU A 199 31.12 0.01 -9.14
CA LEU A 199 32.11 1.01 -8.76
C LEU A 199 32.20 2.07 -9.84
N VAL A 200 32.21 3.34 -9.44
CA VAL A 200 32.52 4.46 -10.33
C VAL A 200 33.80 5.16 -9.88
N ILE A 201 34.56 5.64 -10.86
CA ILE A 201 35.74 6.49 -10.66
C ILE A 201 35.61 7.72 -11.55
N LEU A 202 35.55 8.90 -10.95
CA LEU A 202 35.62 10.19 -11.63
C LEU A 202 37.07 10.66 -11.68
N ASP A 203 37.60 10.92 -12.88
CA ASP A 203 38.80 11.74 -13.07
C ASP A 203 38.38 13.21 -13.18
N ARG A 204 38.58 13.96 -12.09
CA ARG A 204 38.13 15.37 -11.98
C ARG A 204 38.85 16.28 -12.96
N ARG A 205 40.12 16.02 -13.27
CA ARG A 205 40.91 16.86 -14.19
C ARG A 205 40.44 16.73 -15.63
N GLN A 206 39.98 15.54 -16.01
CA GLN A 206 39.48 15.25 -17.36
C GLN A 206 37.95 15.34 -17.46
N ARG A 207 37.24 15.55 -16.34
CA ARG A 207 35.77 15.49 -16.24
C ARG A 207 35.20 14.23 -16.85
N GLN A 208 35.77 13.11 -16.42
CA GLN A 208 35.55 11.83 -17.03
C GLN A 208 35.12 10.81 -16.00
N LEU A 209 33.98 10.16 -16.24
CA LEU A 209 33.50 9.08 -15.39
C LEU A 209 33.90 7.73 -15.98
N TYR A 210 34.37 6.84 -15.11
CA TYR A 210 34.68 5.45 -15.44
C TYR A 210 33.72 4.58 -14.63
N ARG A 211 32.84 3.84 -15.32
CA ARG A 211 32.00 2.80 -14.72
C ARG A 211 32.77 1.49 -14.74
N CYS A 212 33.33 1.10 -13.60
CA CYS A 212 34.12 -0.11 -13.46
C CYS A 212 33.21 -1.33 -13.41
N ASN A 213 33.58 -2.39 -14.15
CA ASN A 213 32.93 -3.69 -14.06
C ASN A 213 33.51 -4.47 -12.86
N ASP A 214 33.29 -3.94 -11.65
CA ASP A 214 33.83 -4.48 -10.41
C ASP A 214 32.74 -4.52 -9.34
N GLU A 215 32.31 -5.73 -8.98
CA GLU A 215 31.27 -5.97 -7.98
C GLU A 215 31.84 -6.28 -6.60
N ARG A 216 33.16 -6.18 -6.43
CA ARG A 216 33.84 -6.59 -5.20
C ARG A 216 33.59 -5.62 -4.07
N PHE A 217 33.60 -4.32 -4.35
CA PHE A 217 33.59 -3.30 -3.31
C PHE A 217 32.18 -2.83 -2.98
N TRP A 218 31.75 -3.07 -1.75
CA TRP A 218 30.54 -2.48 -1.20
C TRP A 218 30.85 -1.31 -0.25
N GLU A 219 32.05 -1.29 0.34
CA GLU A 219 32.55 -0.20 1.17
C GLU A 219 34.03 0.06 0.85
N LEU A 220 34.41 1.33 0.68
CA LEU A 220 35.78 1.71 0.31
C LEU A 220 36.56 2.08 1.57
N ASP A 221 37.77 1.58 1.73
CA ASP A 221 38.61 1.89 2.89
C ASP A 221 39.61 2.99 2.57
N THR A 222 40.42 2.81 1.52
CA THR A 222 41.50 3.74 1.14
C THR A 222 41.67 3.86 -0.37
N PHE A 223 42.17 5.00 -0.83
CA PHE A 223 42.55 5.22 -2.23
C PHE A 223 43.89 5.96 -2.30
N ASN A 224 44.97 5.23 -2.62
CA ASN A 224 46.34 5.73 -2.59
C ASN A 224 47.14 5.27 -3.83
N GLU A 225 48.46 5.48 -3.83
CA GLU A 225 49.36 5.11 -4.93
C GLU A 225 49.33 3.61 -5.31
N GLN A 226 49.00 2.73 -4.36
CA GLN A 226 48.88 1.28 -4.60
C GLN A 226 47.54 0.90 -5.24
N GLY A 227 46.55 1.79 -5.21
CA GLY A 227 45.23 1.59 -5.80
C GLY A 227 44.08 1.84 -4.82
N LEU A 228 42.93 1.28 -5.16
CA LEU A 228 41.71 1.33 -4.36
C LEU A 228 41.64 0.07 -3.48
N ALA A 229 41.46 0.27 -2.18
CA ALA A 229 41.22 -0.80 -1.22
C ALA A 229 39.86 -0.62 -0.55
N GLY A 230 39.18 -1.72 -0.29
CA GLY A 230 37.85 -1.74 0.29
C GLY A 230 37.46 -3.14 0.73
N ARG A 231 36.20 -3.33 1.11
CA ARG A 231 35.68 -4.60 1.61
C ARG A 231 34.81 -5.33 0.59
N TYR A 232 34.90 -6.65 0.62
CA TYR A 232 34.03 -7.55 -0.12
C TYR A 232 32.68 -7.75 0.59
N SER A 233 31.62 -8.03 -0.19
CA SER A 233 30.21 -8.03 0.24
C SER A 233 30.00 -8.58 1.66
N PRO A 234 29.27 -7.86 2.55
CA PRO A 234 29.15 -8.25 3.95
C PRO A 234 28.29 -9.51 4.13
N LEU A 235 27.53 -9.89 3.10
CA LEU A 235 26.68 -11.09 3.08
C LEU A 235 27.47 -12.37 2.75
N VAL A 236 28.67 -12.24 2.20
CA VAL A 236 29.46 -13.37 1.68
C VAL A 236 30.83 -13.46 2.34
N ASP A 237 31.60 -12.36 2.31
CA ASP A 237 32.96 -12.31 2.85
C ASP A 237 33.34 -10.85 3.11
N ASN A 238 33.42 -10.40 4.37
CA ASN A 238 33.77 -9.02 4.73
C ASN A 238 35.29 -8.77 4.75
N SER A 239 36.02 -9.46 3.87
CA SER A 239 37.48 -9.39 3.72
C SER A 239 37.90 -8.08 3.05
N THR A 240 39.13 -7.64 3.29
CA THR A 240 39.71 -6.46 2.63
C THR A 240 40.41 -6.88 1.35
N GLU A 241 40.07 -6.21 0.26
CA GLU A 241 40.62 -6.40 -1.07
C GLU A 241 41.32 -5.12 -1.55
N GLN A 242 42.30 -5.25 -2.45
CA GLN A 242 43.04 -4.12 -3.02
C GLN A 242 43.27 -4.32 -4.52
N VAL A 243 42.96 -3.30 -5.32
CA VAL A 243 43.05 -3.35 -6.78
C VAL A 243 43.72 -2.07 -7.30
N SER A 244 44.67 -2.22 -8.22
CA SER A 244 45.36 -1.07 -8.81
C SER A 244 44.42 -0.25 -9.70
N LEU A 245 44.56 1.08 -9.67
CA LEU A 245 43.73 1.99 -10.47
C LEU A 245 43.83 1.69 -11.98
N GLN A 246 45.02 1.36 -12.48
CA GLN A 246 45.22 1.01 -13.89
C GLN A 246 44.42 -0.24 -14.30
N ALA A 247 44.29 -1.23 -13.42
CA ALA A 247 43.48 -2.41 -13.69
C ALA A 247 41.97 -2.07 -13.72
N LEU A 248 41.52 -1.22 -12.80
CA LEU A 248 40.13 -0.74 -12.76
C LEU A 248 39.77 0.06 -14.02
N LEU A 249 40.61 1.02 -14.42
CA LEU A 249 40.36 1.86 -15.60
C LEU A 249 40.43 1.08 -16.91
N LYS A 250 41.27 0.03 -17.00
CA LYS A 250 41.43 -0.78 -18.23
C LYS A 250 40.15 -1.53 -18.62
N THR A 251 39.34 -1.92 -17.63
CA THR A 251 38.11 -2.69 -17.83
C THR A 251 36.85 -1.84 -17.68
N ALA A 252 36.99 -0.58 -17.30
CA ALA A 252 35.87 0.33 -17.11
C ALA A 252 35.30 0.85 -18.43
N GLN A 253 34.00 1.08 -18.44
CA GLN A 253 33.36 1.87 -19.47
C GLN A 253 33.67 3.34 -19.21
N ARG A 254 34.32 3.97 -20.19
CA ARG A 254 34.64 5.40 -20.18
C ARG A 254 33.41 6.20 -20.63
N VAL A 255 33.02 7.18 -19.83
CA VAL A 255 31.87 8.06 -20.08
C VAL A 255 32.34 9.51 -20.03
N ASP A 256 32.15 10.23 -21.14
CA ASP A 256 32.43 11.65 -21.24
C ASP A 256 31.28 12.44 -20.61
N LEU A 257 31.57 13.28 -19.61
CA LEU A 257 30.56 14.17 -19.04
C LEU A 257 30.27 15.32 -20.01
N LEU A 258 29.00 15.65 -20.18
CA LEU A 258 28.54 16.68 -21.10
C LEU A 258 28.22 17.97 -20.32
N PRO A 259 28.62 19.13 -20.85
CA PRO A 259 28.30 20.41 -20.23
C PRO A 259 26.84 20.80 -20.48
N VAL A 260 26.16 21.30 -19.44
CA VAL A 260 24.84 21.93 -19.54
C VAL A 260 24.72 23.03 -18.48
N GLY A 261 24.55 24.28 -18.93
CA GLY A 261 24.65 25.44 -18.04
C GLY A 261 26.01 25.48 -17.34
N ASP A 262 25.98 25.47 -16.00
CA ASP A 262 27.16 25.41 -15.13
C ASP A 262 27.42 24.01 -14.55
N LEU A 263 26.78 22.97 -15.10
CA LEU A 263 26.92 21.56 -14.70
C LEU A 263 27.65 20.71 -15.75
N TRP A 264 28.23 19.60 -15.27
CA TRP A 264 28.79 18.51 -16.07
C TRP A 264 28.11 17.21 -15.67
N LEU A 265 27.34 16.63 -16.59
CA LEU A 265 26.45 15.49 -16.32
C LEU A 265 26.80 14.28 -17.17
N GLU A 266 26.45 13.10 -16.68
CA GLU A 266 26.47 11.90 -17.49
C GLU A 266 25.42 12.00 -18.64
N PRO A 267 25.71 11.51 -19.85
CA PRO A 267 24.71 11.39 -20.90
C PRO A 267 23.50 10.56 -20.44
N GLY A 268 22.29 11.03 -20.71
CA GLY A 268 21.10 10.39 -20.17
C GLY A 268 19.77 10.99 -20.63
N HIS A 269 18.71 10.69 -19.87
CA HIS A 269 17.33 11.08 -20.22
C HIS A 269 17.13 12.61 -20.31
N TRP A 270 17.90 13.40 -19.56
CA TRP A 270 17.81 14.86 -19.59
C TRP A 270 18.06 15.43 -21.00
N GLN A 271 18.94 14.83 -21.80
CA GLN A 271 19.20 15.27 -23.17
C GLN A 271 17.97 15.09 -24.06
N GLN A 272 17.26 13.98 -23.86
CA GLN A 272 16.03 13.70 -24.59
C GLN A 272 14.94 14.68 -24.17
N ASN A 273 14.82 15.01 -22.88
CA ASN A 273 13.84 15.98 -22.39
C ASN A 273 14.06 17.38 -22.98
N LEU A 274 15.30 17.84 -23.06
CA LEU A 274 15.63 19.12 -23.69
C LEU A 274 15.42 19.10 -25.22
N ALA A 275 15.68 17.97 -25.87
CA ALA A 275 15.55 17.85 -27.32
C ALA A 275 14.11 17.66 -27.81
N ARG A 276 13.20 17.18 -26.94
CA ARG A 276 11.90 16.64 -27.36
C ARG A 276 10.78 17.65 -27.56
N GLN A 277 10.88 18.88 -27.07
CA GLN A 277 9.69 19.72 -26.92
C GLN A 277 9.95 21.15 -27.40
N GLN A 278 9.56 21.41 -28.65
CA GLN A 278 9.23 22.76 -29.09
C GLN A 278 7.73 22.93 -28.88
N ILE A 279 7.35 23.94 -28.10
CA ILE A 279 5.96 24.37 -28.03
C ILE A 279 5.76 25.24 -29.27
N GLU A 280 5.04 24.74 -30.26
CA GLU A 280 4.59 25.51 -31.42
C GLU A 280 3.12 25.19 -31.66
N GLN A 281 2.25 26.19 -31.54
CA GLN A 281 0.81 26.04 -31.74
C GLN A 281 0.27 27.23 -32.51
N ARG A 282 -0.50 26.95 -33.57
CA ARG A 282 -1.23 27.98 -34.30
C ARG A 282 -2.64 28.13 -33.76
N SER A 283 -3.18 29.34 -33.82
CA SER A 283 -4.62 29.55 -33.63
C SER A 283 -5.44 28.75 -34.66
N PRO A 284 -6.72 28.45 -34.38
CA PRO A 284 -7.60 27.76 -35.33
C PRO A 284 -7.67 28.38 -36.73
N ASP A 285 -7.60 29.71 -36.83
CA ASP A 285 -7.57 30.44 -38.12
C ASP A 285 -6.17 30.56 -38.75
N GLY A 286 -5.14 30.04 -38.07
CA GLY A 286 -3.74 30.02 -38.50
C GLY A 286 -3.01 31.36 -38.42
N ARG A 287 -3.67 32.43 -37.94
CA ARG A 287 -3.12 33.79 -37.95
C ARG A 287 -2.17 34.09 -36.80
N HIS A 288 -2.36 33.43 -35.67
CA HIS A 288 -1.52 33.60 -34.49
C HIS A 288 -0.59 32.39 -34.32
N LEU A 289 0.65 32.65 -33.93
CA LEU A 289 1.66 31.63 -33.67
C LEU A 289 2.15 31.76 -32.22
N LEU A 290 1.85 30.75 -31.40
CA LEU A 290 2.39 30.60 -30.06
C LEU A 290 3.63 29.73 -30.13
N GLU A 291 4.75 30.24 -29.63
CA GLU A 291 6.03 29.54 -29.55
C GLU A 291 6.52 29.51 -28.10
N GLY A 292 7.18 28.43 -27.70
CA GLY A 292 7.86 28.32 -26.41
C GLY A 292 9.35 28.09 -26.61
N GLN A 293 10.16 28.98 -26.05
CA GLN A 293 11.62 28.89 -26.06
C GLN A 293 12.11 28.37 -24.72
N LEU A 294 12.95 27.33 -24.74
CA LEU A 294 13.55 26.77 -23.53
C LEU A 294 14.22 27.88 -22.69
N SER A 295 13.84 27.97 -21.43
CA SER A 295 14.34 28.96 -20.47
C SER A 295 14.96 28.23 -19.28
N LEU A 296 16.29 28.17 -19.23
CA LEU A 296 17.01 27.64 -18.08
C LEU A 296 17.36 28.77 -17.09
N PRO A 297 17.40 28.49 -15.77
CA PRO A 297 17.95 29.43 -14.79
C PRO A 297 19.42 29.76 -15.07
N ASP A 298 19.88 30.91 -14.58
CA ASP A 298 21.25 31.38 -14.78
C ASP A 298 22.32 30.42 -14.20
N SER A 299 21.98 29.71 -13.11
CA SER A 299 22.84 28.71 -12.47
C SER A 299 22.00 27.53 -11.99
N LEU A 300 22.26 26.34 -12.52
CA LEU A 300 21.61 25.10 -12.08
C LEU A 300 22.19 24.64 -10.76
N ARG A 301 23.48 24.90 -10.51
CA ARG A 301 24.17 24.52 -9.27
C ARG A 301 23.58 25.16 -8.01
N GLN A 302 23.02 26.37 -8.14
CA GLN A 302 22.45 27.11 -7.01
C GLN A 302 21.03 26.66 -6.65
N LEU A 303 20.37 25.88 -7.52
CA LEU A 303 19.03 25.37 -7.25
C LEU A 303 19.06 24.33 -6.13
N GLU A 304 18.01 24.26 -5.32
CA GLU A 304 17.86 23.20 -4.32
C GLU A 304 17.91 21.81 -4.97
N GLN A 305 17.31 21.66 -6.16
CA GLN A 305 17.41 20.45 -6.98
C GLN A 305 18.06 20.80 -8.33
N PRO A 306 19.39 20.60 -8.50
CA PRO A 306 20.12 21.06 -9.69
C PRO A 306 19.59 20.54 -11.03
N LEU A 307 19.02 19.33 -11.04
CA LEU A 307 18.47 18.70 -12.24
C LEU A 307 16.99 19.00 -12.47
N GLY A 308 16.31 19.66 -11.52
CA GLY A 308 14.87 19.92 -11.62
C GLY A 308 14.49 20.67 -12.89
N ALA A 309 15.26 21.69 -13.27
CA ALA A 309 15.05 22.47 -14.48
C ALA A 309 15.41 21.74 -15.79
N LEU A 310 16.12 20.61 -15.72
CA LEU A 310 16.45 19.77 -16.90
C LEU A 310 15.45 18.62 -17.06
N LEU A 311 14.95 18.09 -15.95
CA LEU A 311 13.93 17.05 -15.95
C LEU A 311 12.54 17.62 -16.27
N HIS A 312 12.24 18.82 -15.76
CA HIS A 312 10.98 19.54 -15.98
C HIS A 312 11.25 20.97 -16.48
N PRO A 313 11.76 21.14 -17.71
CA PRO A 313 12.17 22.44 -18.24
C PRO A 313 11.01 23.44 -18.35
N ASP A 314 11.34 24.70 -18.08
CA ASP A 314 10.46 25.84 -18.32
C ASP A 314 10.66 26.40 -19.73
N TYR A 315 9.58 26.87 -20.33
CA TYR A 315 9.55 27.47 -21.66
C TYR A 315 8.97 28.88 -21.56
N ARG A 316 9.72 29.85 -22.04
CA ARG A 316 9.25 31.22 -22.18
C ARG A 316 8.36 31.32 -23.42
N LEU A 317 7.12 31.74 -23.21
CA LEU A 317 6.18 31.91 -24.31
C LEU A 317 6.46 33.18 -25.11
N SER A 318 6.35 33.09 -26.43
CA SER A 318 6.21 34.20 -27.36
C SER A 318 4.96 34.02 -28.20
N LEU A 319 4.25 35.12 -28.47
CA LEU A 319 3.08 35.12 -29.33
C LEU A 319 3.30 36.08 -30.50
N ASP A 320 3.16 35.59 -31.72
CA ASP A 320 3.43 36.35 -32.96
C ASP A 320 4.83 36.98 -32.99
N GLY A 321 5.81 36.29 -32.40
CA GLY A 321 7.19 36.76 -32.26
C GLY A 321 7.43 37.73 -31.10
N GLU A 322 6.40 38.15 -30.36
CA GLU A 322 6.56 38.99 -29.16
C GLU A 322 6.77 38.11 -27.92
N ALA A 323 7.95 38.24 -27.30
CA ALA A 323 8.28 37.50 -26.08
C ALA A 323 7.46 37.98 -24.87
N THR A 324 6.98 37.03 -24.06
CA THR A 324 6.23 37.29 -22.83
C THR A 324 7.07 36.94 -21.61
N PRO A 325 6.74 37.46 -20.42
CA PRO A 325 7.38 37.03 -19.17
C PRO A 325 6.82 35.68 -18.65
N LEU A 326 5.93 35.02 -19.40
CA LEU A 326 5.25 33.80 -18.96
C LEU A 326 6.11 32.57 -19.23
N LEU A 327 6.24 31.75 -18.19
CA LEU A 327 6.92 30.45 -18.21
C LEU A 327 5.88 29.34 -18.10
N VAL A 328 5.96 28.36 -18.99
CA VAL A 328 5.12 27.15 -18.99
C VAL A 328 5.99 25.90 -18.95
N LYS A 329 5.43 24.77 -18.54
CA LYS A 329 6.06 23.47 -18.76
C LYS A 329 5.72 22.92 -20.12
N ALA A 330 6.53 21.98 -20.60
CA ALA A 330 6.34 21.39 -21.92
C ALA A 330 5.05 20.56 -22.09
N ASP A 331 4.51 20.05 -20.99
CA ASP A 331 3.24 19.31 -20.95
C ASP A 331 2.02 20.23 -20.79
N THR A 332 2.24 21.54 -20.62
CA THR A 332 1.14 22.52 -20.53
C THR A 332 0.34 22.49 -21.82
N THR A 333 -0.98 22.39 -21.72
CA THR A 333 -1.90 22.46 -22.86
C THR A 333 -2.48 23.88 -23.01
N PRO A 334 -2.01 24.73 -23.93
CA PRO A 334 -2.66 26.02 -24.21
C PRO A 334 -3.93 25.78 -25.04
N VAL A 335 -5.00 26.51 -24.71
CA VAL A 335 -6.31 26.37 -25.35
C VAL A 335 -6.70 27.67 -26.03
N TRP A 336 -6.86 27.60 -27.35
CA TRP A 336 -7.41 28.68 -28.17
C TRP A 336 -8.93 28.64 -28.14
N SER A 337 -9.56 29.82 -28.19
CA SER A 337 -10.99 29.92 -28.51
C SER A 337 -11.22 29.64 -30.00
N ASP A 338 -12.40 29.11 -30.34
CA ASP A 338 -12.77 28.79 -31.74
C ASP A 338 -12.70 30.01 -32.67
N ASP A 339 -12.98 31.21 -32.14
CA ASP A 339 -12.90 32.48 -32.87
C ASP A 339 -11.45 33.01 -33.04
N SER A 340 -10.45 32.28 -32.52
CA SER A 340 -9.03 32.66 -32.53
C SER A 340 -8.73 34.02 -31.89
N GLN A 341 -9.65 34.60 -31.11
CA GLN A 341 -9.47 35.92 -30.47
C GLN A 341 -8.90 35.82 -29.06
N ARG A 342 -8.85 34.61 -28.48
CA ARG A 342 -8.41 34.37 -27.10
C ARG A 342 -7.59 33.09 -26.99
N LEU A 343 -6.67 33.08 -26.04
CA LEU A 343 -5.83 31.95 -25.68
C LEU A 343 -5.73 31.89 -24.16
N VAL A 344 -5.82 30.70 -23.58
CA VAL A 344 -5.60 30.48 -22.15
C VAL A 344 -4.56 29.40 -21.91
N CYS A 345 -3.70 29.61 -20.93
CA CYS A 345 -2.73 28.61 -20.48
C CYS A 345 -2.44 28.75 -18.98
N VAL A 346 -1.87 27.70 -18.38
CA VAL A 346 -1.33 27.75 -17.03
C VAL A 346 0.14 28.15 -17.09
N ALA A 347 0.52 29.25 -16.43
CA ALA A 347 1.88 29.77 -16.48
C ALA A 347 2.32 30.41 -15.15
N THR A 348 3.64 30.53 -14.95
CA THR A 348 4.27 31.37 -13.92
C THR A 348 4.92 32.59 -14.56
N VAL A 349 5.23 33.61 -13.76
CA VAL A 349 5.95 34.80 -14.23
C VAL A 349 7.44 34.64 -13.96
N ALA A 350 8.28 34.92 -14.94
CA ALA A 350 9.73 34.90 -14.78
C ALA A 350 10.21 35.97 -13.78
N GLY A 351 11.06 35.58 -12.82
CA GLY A 351 11.75 36.51 -11.93
C GLY A 351 11.03 36.87 -10.61
N GLU A 352 9.88 36.25 -10.30
CA GLU A 352 9.19 36.40 -9.01
C GLU A 352 9.39 35.13 -8.14
N PRO A 353 10.44 35.07 -7.30
CA PRO A 353 10.77 33.87 -6.51
C PRO A 353 9.75 33.56 -5.40
N ASP A 354 8.97 34.54 -4.93
CA ASP A 354 8.06 34.42 -3.79
C ASP A 354 6.60 34.09 -4.16
N THR A 355 6.28 33.92 -5.45
CA THR A 355 4.92 33.53 -5.90
C THR A 355 4.95 32.17 -6.60
N PRO A 356 5.06 31.05 -5.85
CA PRO A 356 5.12 29.71 -6.42
C PRO A 356 3.80 29.23 -7.06
N ALA A 357 2.76 30.06 -7.14
CA ALA A 357 1.47 29.66 -7.68
C ALA A 357 1.45 29.79 -9.21
N ARG A 358 1.50 28.64 -9.91
CA ARG A 358 1.04 28.54 -11.30
C ARG A 358 -0.37 29.15 -11.40
N GLY A 359 -0.52 30.18 -12.23
CA GLY A 359 -1.78 30.89 -12.45
C GLY A 359 -2.36 30.61 -13.83
N LEU A 360 -3.66 30.87 -14.00
CA LEU A 360 -4.30 30.88 -15.32
C LEU A 360 -4.11 32.26 -15.98
N TRP A 361 -3.60 32.26 -17.20
CA TRP A 361 -3.34 33.46 -17.98
C TRP A 361 -4.17 33.46 -19.25
N LEU A 362 -4.91 34.55 -19.46
CA LEU A 362 -5.70 34.79 -20.66
C LEU A 362 -4.99 35.83 -21.52
N TRP A 363 -4.72 35.49 -22.77
CA TRP A 363 -4.48 36.46 -23.82
C TRP A 363 -5.77 36.75 -24.56
N GLN A 364 -6.03 38.03 -24.83
CA GLN A 364 -7.13 38.46 -25.69
C GLN A 364 -6.65 39.50 -26.69
N ARG A 365 -7.04 39.33 -27.96
CA ARG A 365 -6.68 40.29 -29.02
C ARG A 365 -7.13 41.71 -28.65
N GLY A 366 -6.18 42.64 -28.72
CA GLY A 366 -6.40 44.05 -28.38
C GLY A 366 -6.32 44.40 -26.88
N GLN A 367 -6.25 43.41 -25.99
CA GLN A 367 -6.07 43.60 -24.55
C GLN A 367 -4.76 43.01 -24.00
N GLY A 368 -4.18 42.03 -24.70
CA GLY A 368 -2.94 41.36 -24.30
C GLY A 368 -3.14 40.30 -23.22
N TRP A 369 -2.06 39.96 -22.52
CA TRP A 369 -2.04 38.96 -21.45
C TRP A 369 -2.52 39.55 -20.11
N ARG A 370 -3.37 38.82 -19.41
CA ARG A 370 -3.75 39.10 -18.02
C ARG A 370 -3.94 37.81 -17.23
N ALA A 371 -3.65 37.85 -15.93
CA ALA A 371 -3.98 36.75 -15.02
C ALA A 371 -5.49 36.71 -14.77
N LEU A 372 -6.08 35.51 -14.81
CA LEU A 372 -7.45 35.28 -14.38
C LEU A 372 -7.49 35.14 -12.86
N ARG A 373 -8.54 35.70 -12.24
CA ARG A 373 -8.76 35.60 -10.81
C ARG A 373 -9.41 34.27 -10.47
N THR A 374 -8.78 33.46 -9.64
CA THR A 374 -9.29 32.16 -9.20
C THR A 374 -9.75 32.22 -7.75
N PRO A 375 -10.96 31.71 -7.41
CA PRO A 375 -11.44 31.70 -6.02
C PRO A 375 -10.78 30.69 -5.08
N TRP A 376 -9.99 29.76 -5.61
CA TRP A 376 -9.28 28.75 -4.81
C TRP A 376 -7.85 29.19 -4.49
N SER A 377 -7.33 28.70 -3.38
CA SER A 377 -5.91 28.84 -2.99
C SER A 377 -5.16 27.54 -3.25
N THR A 378 -3.83 27.61 -3.35
CA THR A 378 -2.96 26.43 -3.48
C THR A 378 -3.04 25.46 -2.30
N HIS A 379 -3.68 25.85 -1.19
CA HIS A 379 -3.82 25.06 0.04
C HIS A 379 -5.25 24.51 0.24
N ASP A 380 -6.17 24.82 -0.66
CA ASP A 380 -7.55 24.37 -0.57
C ASP A 380 -7.66 22.91 -1.00
N ARG A 381 -8.12 22.02 -0.10
CA ARG A 381 -8.30 20.57 -0.35
C ARG A 381 -9.73 20.19 -0.75
N SER A 382 -10.61 21.16 -0.94
CA SER A 382 -11.94 20.89 -1.51
C SER A 382 -11.81 20.29 -2.93
N PRO A 383 -12.88 19.77 -3.55
CA PRO A 383 -12.89 19.47 -5.00
C PRO A 383 -12.39 20.65 -5.84
N SER A 384 -12.42 21.86 -5.26
CA SER A 384 -11.77 23.06 -5.76
C SER A 384 -10.24 23.17 -5.73
N GLY A 385 -9.54 22.17 -5.19
CA GLY A 385 -8.08 22.10 -5.15
C GLY A 385 -7.45 21.30 -6.28
N TYR A 386 -8.23 20.49 -7.01
CA TYR A 386 -7.78 19.61 -8.08
C TYR A 386 -8.20 20.08 -9.48
N TRP A 387 -8.37 21.39 -9.68
CA TRP A 387 -8.65 21.91 -11.01
C TRP A 387 -7.42 21.72 -11.90
N SER A 388 -7.58 20.90 -12.92
CA SER A 388 -6.53 20.54 -13.87
C SER A 388 -6.36 21.62 -14.95
N GLU A 389 -5.72 21.24 -16.06
CA GLU A 389 -5.43 22.13 -17.19
C GLU A 389 -6.72 22.65 -17.86
N PRO A 390 -6.65 23.83 -18.50
CA PRO A 390 -7.74 24.28 -19.34
C PRO A 390 -8.01 23.29 -20.48
N VAL A 391 -9.29 23.01 -20.72
CA VAL A 391 -9.73 22.06 -21.77
C VAL A 391 -10.62 22.71 -22.83
N ALA A 392 -11.24 23.85 -22.52
CA ALA A 392 -12.02 24.61 -23.49
C ALA A 392 -12.04 26.10 -23.13
N LEU A 393 -12.18 26.97 -24.14
CA LEU A 393 -12.27 28.41 -23.99
C LEU A 393 -13.33 28.95 -24.93
N ASP A 394 -14.32 29.67 -24.39
CA ASP A 394 -15.33 30.39 -25.18
C ASP A 394 -15.30 31.90 -24.89
N ALA A 395 -16.33 32.62 -25.36
CA ALA A 395 -16.41 34.07 -25.20
C ALA A 395 -16.62 34.53 -23.74
N GLN A 396 -17.07 33.65 -22.84
CA GLN A 396 -17.48 33.97 -21.48
C GLN A 396 -16.72 33.18 -20.42
N PHE A 397 -16.32 31.93 -20.70
CA PHE A 397 -15.74 31.02 -19.73
C PHE A 397 -14.48 30.34 -20.27
N VAL A 398 -13.55 30.08 -19.36
CA VAL A 398 -12.59 28.98 -19.51
C VAL A 398 -13.10 27.77 -18.73
N ARG A 399 -13.00 26.59 -19.32
CA ARG A 399 -13.34 25.32 -18.67
C ARG A 399 -12.07 24.61 -18.25
N LEU A 400 -11.98 24.28 -16.97
CA LEU A 400 -10.91 23.45 -16.39
C LEU A 400 -11.47 22.07 -16.11
N ASP A 401 -10.74 21.03 -16.42
CA ASP A 401 -11.18 19.68 -16.12
C ASP A 401 -10.87 19.29 -14.65
N SER A 402 -11.69 18.42 -14.07
CA SER A 402 -11.47 17.83 -12.76
C SER A 402 -12.34 16.59 -12.60
N TYR A 403 -12.35 16.03 -11.39
CA TYR A 403 -13.08 14.84 -11.06
C TYR A 403 -13.57 14.85 -9.62
N LEU A 404 -14.64 14.10 -9.36
CA LEU A 404 -15.09 13.76 -8.02
C LEU A 404 -14.49 12.40 -7.62
N PRO A 405 -13.89 12.26 -6.43
CA PRO A 405 -13.28 11.00 -5.99
C PRO A 405 -14.31 9.88 -5.92
N LEU A 406 -13.83 8.65 -5.98
CA LEU A 406 -14.65 7.47 -5.69
C LEU A 406 -14.73 7.30 -4.17
N GLN A 407 -15.86 6.81 -3.67
CA GLN A 407 -16.08 6.61 -2.24
C GLN A 407 -16.41 5.15 -1.97
N GLN A 408 -15.66 4.51 -1.07
CA GLN A 408 -15.86 3.12 -0.69
C GLN A 408 -15.57 2.89 0.80
N PRO A 409 -16.36 2.06 1.49
CA PRO A 409 -15.95 1.54 2.80
C PRO A 409 -14.63 0.75 2.71
N ASP A 410 -13.84 0.76 3.78
CA ASP A 410 -12.50 0.13 3.86
C ASP A 410 -12.49 -1.41 3.73
N ASN A 411 -13.64 -2.09 3.85
CA ASN A 411 -13.78 -3.52 3.52
C ASN A 411 -14.65 -3.74 2.27
N GLY A 412 -14.66 -2.77 1.35
CA GLY A 412 -15.34 -2.85 0.06
C GLY A 412 -16.85 -2.57 0.13
N ARG A 413 -17.60 -3.31 0.96
CA ARG A 413 -19.06 -3.14 1.15
C ARG A 413 -19.45 -2.58 2.51
N PHE A 414 -18.56 -2.64 3.48
CA PHE A 414 -18.80 -2.13 4.83
C PHE A 414 -17.48 -1.73 5.47
N GLY A 415 -17.56 -1.13 6.65
CA GLY A 415 -16.42 -1.04 7.55
C GLY A 415 -16.37 0.25 8.34
N TYR A 416 -15.19 0.66 8.78
CA TYR A 416 -15.02 1.68 9.81
C TYR A 416 -14.37 2.97 9.33
N GLN A 417 -14.04 3.01 8.03
CA GLN A 417 -13.58 4.19 7.32
C GLN A 417 -14.28 4.25 5.96
N LEU A 418 -14.43 5.48 5.45
CA LEU A 418 -14.87 5.74 4.08
C LEU A 418 -13.67 6.32 3.33
N HIS A 419 -13.13 5.58 2.38
CA HIS A 419 -12.00 6.01 1.56
C HIS A 419 -12.44 6.95 0.44
N GLU A 420 -11.60 7.93 0.15
CA GLU A 420 -11.67 8.76 -1.06
C GLU A 420 -10.56 8.32 -2.01
N ILE A 421 -10.95 7.66 -3.11
CA ILE A 421 -10.03 7.10 -4.08
C ILE A 421 -9.88 8.10 -5.23
N HIS A 422 -8.67 8.61 -5.41
CA HIS A 422 -8.32 9.65 -6.40
C HIS A 422 -7.77 9.08 -7.72
N SER A 423 -7.99 7.80 -7.98
CA SER A 423 -7.70 7.13 -9.25
C SER A 423 -8.95 6.41 -9.75
N ASP A 424 -8.98 6.10 -11.03
CA ASP A 424 -9.94 5.12 -11.54
C ASP A 424 -9.57 3.73 -10.99
N SER A 425 -10.56 2.87 -10.80
CA SER A 425 -10.42 1.60 -10.09
C SER A 425 -11.35 0.54 -10.68
N GLU A 426 -11.52 -0.59 -10.00
CA GLU A 426 -12.50 -1.62 -10.31
C GLU A 426 -13.54 -1.70 -9.19
N ILE A 427 -14.78 -2.04 -9.52
CA ILE A 427 -15.85 -2.26 -8.54
C ILE A 427 -16.57 -3.58 -8.79
N LEU A 428 -17.04 -4.19 -7.71
CA LEU A 428 -17.90 -5.38 -7.76
C LEU A 428 -19.31 -5.00 -8.22
N VAL A 429 -19.71 -5.49 -9.40
CA VAL A 429 -21.02 -5.21 -10.00
C VAL A 429 -22.02 -6.36 -9.86
N GLY A 430 -21.55 -7.53 -9.43
CA GLY A 430 -22.42 -8.67 -9.14
C GLY A 430 -21.67 -9.99 -9.12
N HIS A 431 -22.40 -11.07 -9.36
CA HIS A 431 -21.86 -12.42 -9.29
C HIS A 431 -22.30 -13.26 -10.48
N ASP A 432 -21.48 -14.26 -10.81
CA ASP A 432 -21.94 -15.39 -11.61
C ASP A 432 -22.79 -16.37 -10.77
N PRO A 433 -23.43 -17.37 -11.39
CA PRO A 433 -24.26 -18.35 -10.68
C PRO A 433 -23.53 -19.16 -9.59
N LEU A 434 -22.19 -19.25 -9.63
CA LEU A 434 -21.37 -19.97 -8.66
C LEU A 434 -20.84 -19.04 -7.55
N GLY A 435 -21.19 -17.76 -7.59
CA GLY A 435 -20.79 -16.75 -6.62
C GLY A 435 -19.45 -16.08 -6.92
N ARG A 436 -18.86 -16.28 -8.11
CA ARG A 436 -17.64 -15.56 -8.50
C ARG A 436 -17.96 -14.08 -8.69
N GLU A 437 -17.07 -13.24 -8.21
CA GLU A 437 -17.11 -11.79 -8.43
C GLU A 437 -17.14 -11.46 -9.92
N ARG A 438 -18.04 -10.54 -10.29
CA ARG A 438 -18.03 -9.84 -11.57
C ARG A 438 -17.63 -8.40 -11.32
N ASP A 439 -16.53 -8.00 -11.92
CA ASP A 439 -15.91 -6.69 -11.83
C ASP A 439 -16.28 -5.82 -13.04
N ALA A 440 -16.13 -4.50 -12.88
CA ALA A 440 -16.22 -3.53 -13.96
C ALA A 440 -15.37 -2.30 -13.65
N ASP A 441 -14.96 -1.57 -14.70
CA ASP A 441 -14.24 -0.31 -14.59
C ASP A 441 -15.05 0.70 -13.78
N TRP A 442 -14.48 1.19 -12.69
CA TRP A 442 -15.07 2.19 -11.81
C TRP A 442 -14.37 3.53 -12.02
N ASN A 443 -15.01 4.37 -12.81
CA ASN A 443 -14.44 5.64 -13.26
C ASN A 443 -14.91 6.80 -12.38
N ARG A 444 -13.99 7.71 -12.07
CA ARG A 444 -14.32 8.95 -11.36
C ARG A 444 -15.30 9.79 -12.17
N ALA A 445 -16.23 10.46 -11.48
CA ALA A 445 -17.19 11.34 -12.15
C ALA A 445 -16.44 12.59 -12.61
N ARG A 446 -16.33 12.77 -13.94
CA ARG A 446 -15.67 13.91 -14.55
C ARG A 446 -16.53 15.16 -14.43
N VAL A 447 -15.91 16.26 -14.05
CA VAL A 447 -16.55 17.57 -13.91
C VAL A 447 -15.72 18.63 -14.61
N LEU A 448 -16.38 19.66 -15.12
CA LEU A 448 -15.73 20.84 -15.66
C LEU A 448 -16.01 22.04 -14.76
N LEU A 449 -14.99 22.83 -14.49
CA LEU A 449 -15.15 24.13 -13.86
C LEU A 449 -15.27 25.20 -14.92
N ALA A 450 -16.42 25.84 -15.04
CA ALA A 450 -16.59 27.03 -15.87
C ALA A 450 -16.25 28.29 -15.06
N LEU A 451 -15.02 28.78 -15.25
CA LEU A 451 -14.51 30.01 -14.65
C LEU A 451 -14.80 31.19 -15.60
N PRO A 452 -15.55 32.23 -15.17
CA PRO A 452 -15.81 33.38 -16.02
C PRO A 452 -14.52 34.16 -16.34
N LEU A 453 -14.40 34.62 -17.58
CA LEU A 453 -13.26 35.43 -18.01
C LEU A 453 -13.24 36.83 -17.37
N GLU A 454 -14.41 37.34 -17.01
CA GLU A 454 -14.63 38.61 -16.30
C GLU A 454 -15.29 38.30 -14.95
N GLY A 455 -14.47 37.99 -13.94
CA GLY A 455 -14.92 37.64 -12.59
C GLY A 455 -14.17 38.42 -11.52
N ASP A 456 -14.82 38.62 -10.38
CA ASP A 456 -14.20 39.25 -9.20
C ASP A 456 -13.27 38.29 -8.42
N GLY A 457 -13.26 37.00 -8.79
CA GLY A 457 -12.51 35.94 -8.14
C GLY A 457 -13.24 35.30 -6.97
N GLN A 458 -14.56 35.49 -6.83
CA GLN A 458 -15.36 34.84 -5.78
C GLN A 458 -15.85 33.47 -6.20
N ALA A 459 -15.97 32.55 -5.24
CA ALA A 459 -16.40 31.16 -5.50
C ALA A 459 -17.82 31.07 -6.06
N CYS A 460 -18.70 32.02 -5.74
CA CYS A 460 -20.07 32.09 -6.25
C CYS A 460 -20.16 32.48 -7.74
N SER A 461 -19.09 33.03 -8.31
CA SER A 461 -19.02 33.40 -9.73
C SER A 461 -18.75 32.21 -10.66
N VAL A 462 -18.34 31.08 -10.08
CA VAL A 462 -17.90 29.89 -10.82
C VAL A 462 -19.03 28.85 -10.86
N GLN A 463 -19.09 28.11 -11.97
CA GLN A 463 -20.05 27.04 -12.17
C GLN A 463 -19.33 25.71 -12.33
N ILE A 464 -19.88 24.64 -11.77
CA ILE A 464 -19.36 23.28 -11.99
C ILE A 464 -20.34 22.54 -12.90
N GLU A 465 -19.85 21.97 -13.99
CA GLU A 465 -20.63 21.25 -14.98
C GLU A 465 -20.35 19.74 -14.85
N SER A 466 -21.40 18.92 -14.81
CA SER A 466 -21.26 17.46 -14.85
C SER A 466 -20.74 16.98 -16.21
N ALA A 467 -20.42 15.69 -16.31
CA ALA A 467 -20.38 15.00 -17.59
C ALA A 467 -21.70 15.20 -18.37
N PRO A 468 -21.66 15.20 -19.72
CA PRO A 468 -22.86 15.44 -20.53
C PRO A 468 -23.82 14.24 -20.42
N LEU A 469 -25.11 14.55 -20.31
CA LEU A 469 -26.22 13.61 -20.45
C LEU A 469 -26.54 13.39 -21.94
N PRO A 470 -27.37 12.39 -22.30
CA PRO A 470 -27.88 12.22 -23.66
C PRO A 470 -28.43 13.54 -24.23
N GLY A 471 -27.96 13.92 -25.41
CA GLY A 471 -28.28 15.21 -26.04
C GLY A 471 -27.28 16.34 -25.73
N GLY A 472 -26.23 16.09 -24.95
CA GLY A 472 -25.11 17.02 -24.74
C GLY A 472 -25.32 18.04 -23.63
N SER A 473 -26.49 18.07 -22.98
CA SER A 473 -26.75 18.93 -21.82
C SER A 473 -25.93 18.49 -20.61
N ARG A 474 -25.47 19.45 -19.80
CA ARG A 474 -24.75 19.21 -18.53
C ARG A 474 -25.56 19.76 -17.37
N ALA A 475 -25.52 19.07 -16.23
CA ALA A 475 -26.01 19.63 -14.98
C ALA A 475 -25.02 20.71 -14.50
N ARG A 476 -25.52 21.91 -14.21
CA ARG A 476 -24.73 23.06 -13.78
C ARG A 476 -24.99 23.32 -12.31
N PHE A 477 -23.94 23.26 -11.51
CA PHE A 477 -23.94 23.49 -10.07
C PHE A 477 -23.38 24.87 -9.77
N ILE A 478 -24.21 25.73 -9.16
CA ILE A 478 -23.85 27.10 -8.79
C ILE A 478 -23.91 27.20 -7.27
N ARG A 479 -22.79 27.50 -6.63
CA ARG A 479 -22.69 27.58 -5.17
C ARG A 479 -23.59 28.70 -4.65
N ALA A 480 -24.42 28.37 -3.66
CA ALA A 480 -25.37 29.30 -3.05
C ALA A 480 -24.98 29.67 -1.61
N CYS A 481 -24.54 28.70 -0.82
CA CYS A 481 -24.15 28.89 0.58
C CYS A 481 -23.21 27.78 1.04
N ASP A 482 -22.71 27.92 2.28
CA ASP A 482 -22.01 26.87 3.02
C ASP A 482 -22.70 26.62 4.35
N ASN A 483 -22.65 25.37 4.83
CA ASN A 483 -23.05 25.07 6.20
C ASN A 483 -21.88 25.31 7.19
N GLN A 484 -22.14 25.11 8.50
CA GLN A 484 -21.15 25.35 9.55
C GLN A 484 -19.92 24.42 9.48
N ASP A 485 -20.05 23.27 8.80
CA ASP A 485 -18.97 22.31 8.60
C ASP A 485 -18.22 22.57 7.28
N GLY A 486 -18.52 23.68 6.58
CA GLY A 486 -17.87 24.08 5.33
C GLY A 486 -18.33 23.32 4.08
N VAL A 487 -19.39 22.52 4.17
CA VAL A 487 -19.99 21.84 3.02
C VAL A 487 -20.80 22.85 2.22
N GLY A 488 -20.55 22.92 0.90
CA GLY A 488 -21.26 23.84 0.00
C GLY A 488 -22.62 23.30 -0.44
N GLY A 489 -23.62 24.18 -0.44
CA GLY A 489 -24.94 23.98 -1.03
C GLY A 489 -25.04 24.63 -2.41
N TYR A 490 -25.47 23.86 -3.40
CA TYR A 490 -25.49 24.25 -4.81
C TYR A 490 -26.91 24.26 -5.37
N ARG A 491 -27.23 25.28 -6.15
CA ARG A 491 -28.36 25.23 -7.09
C ARG A 491 -27.95 24.39 -8.29
N CYS A 492 -28.82 23.49 -8.72
CA CYS A 492 -28.56 22.62 -9.87
C CYS A 492 -29.51 22.98 -11.01
N GLN A 493 -28.95 23.35 -12.16
CA GLN A 493 -29.70 23.66 -13.38
C GLN A 493 -29.35 22.66 -14.48
N LEU A 494 -30.37 22.04 -15.07
CA LEU A 494 -30.24 21.15 -16.19
C LEU A 494 -30.99 21.71 -17.40
N ALA A 495 -30.26 22.15 -18.42
CA ALA A 495 -30.83 22.93 -19.53
C ALA A 495 -31.67 24.13 -19.02
N ASP A 496 -32.96 24.18 -19.33
CA ASP A 496 -33.95 25.17 -18.87
C ASP A 496 -34.58 24.84 -17.51
N TRP A 497 -34.31 23.66 -16.96
CA TRP A 497 -34.90 23.17 -15.73
C TRP A 497 -34.01 23.47 -14.51
N GLU A 498 -34.46 24.34 -13.61
CA GLU A 498 -33.85 24.49 -12.28
C GLU A 498 -34.45 23.44 -11.33
N LEU A 499 -33.59 22.59 -10.76
CA LEU A 499 -34.02 21.56 -9.82
C LEU A 499 -34.40 22.21 -8.49
N PRO A 500 -35.54 21.83 -7.88
CA PRO A 500 -35.97 22.39 -6.60
C PRO A 500 -34.98 22.03 -5.48
N GLY A 501 -34.70 22.99 -4.60
CA GLY A 501 -33.85 22.82 -3.42
C GLY A 501 -32.36 23.09 -3.68
N LEU A 502 -31.55 22.76 -2.67
CA LEU A 502 -30.09 22.83 -2.73
C LEU A 502 -29.52 21.41 -2.68
N TRP A 503 -28.40 21.23 -3.37
CA TRP A 503 -27.75 19.94 -3.57
C TRP A 503 -26.29 20.01 -3.12
N GLN A 504 -25.74 18.89 -2.69
CA GLN A 504 -24.30 18.77 -2.52
C GLN A 504 -23.63 18.60 -3.89
N LEU A 505 -22.33 18.90 -3.96
CA LEU A 505 -21.56 18.73 -5.19
C LEU A 505 -21.37 17.26 -5.64
N PRO A 506 -21.12 16.29 -4.74
CA PRO A 506 -20.98 14.89 -5.14
C PRO A 506 -22.22 14.38 -5.89
N HIS A 507 -22.01 13.88 -7.10
CA HIS A 507 -23.05 13.32 -7.96
C HIS A 507 -22.50 12.15 -8.79
N ARG A 508 -23.39 11.29 -9.28
CA ARG A 508 -23.07 10.20 -10.22
C ARG A 508 -24.06 10.21 -11.37
N LEU A 509 -23.57 10.09 -12.59
CA LEU A 509 -24.42 9.72 -13.73
C LEU A 509 -24.54 8.21 -13.77
N SER A 510 -25.66 7.68 -14.26
CA SER A 510 -25.74 6.29 -14.65
C SER A 510 -24.72 6.00 -15.77
N ASP A 511 -24.25 4.75 -15.86
CA ASP A 511 -23.32 4.30 -16.90
C ASP A 511 -23.82 4.53 -18.34
N ASP A 512 -25.14 4.51 -18.56
CA ASP A 512 -25.79 4.89 -19.82
C ASP A 512 -26.03 6.42 -19.99
N GLY A 513 -25.69 7.20 -18.96
CA GLY A 513 -25.84 8.66 -18.89
C GLY A 513 -27.28 9.15 -18.76
N GLN A 514 -28.28 8.28 -18.69
CA GLN A 514 -29.70 8.68 -18.71
C GLN A 514 -30.16 9.36 -17.42
N TYR A 515 -29.56 9.00 -16.29
CA TYR A 515 -29.99 9.44 -14.96
C TYR A 515 -28.85 10.12 -14.22
N LEU A 516 -29.22 11.02 -13.31
CA LEU A 516 -28.28 11.74 -12.43
C LEU A 516 -28.68 11.51 -10.98
N ALA A 517 -27.81 10.90 -10.18
CA ALA A 517 -27.99 10.75 -8.74
C ALA A 517 -27.39 11.95 -8.00
N LEU A 518 -28.17 12.56 -7.12
CA LEU A 518 -27.83 13.73 -6.31
C LEU A 518 -28.06 13.47 -4.83
N ILE A 519 -27.31 14.19 -4.00
CA ILE A 519 -27.49 14.23 -2.54
C ILE A 519 -28.09 15.60 -2.16
N PRO A 520 -29.24 15.67 -1.49
CA PRO A 520 -29.78 16.92 -0.96
C PRO A 520 -28.80 17.59 0.01
N PHE A 521 -28.69 18.92 -0.08
CA PHE A 521 -27.93 19.71 0.89
C PHE A 521 -28.68 19.78 2.23
N THR A 522 -27.93 19.69 3.32
CA THR A 522 -28.46 19.82 4.68
C THR A 522 -27.81 20.98 5.42
N GLU A 523 -28.63 21.74 6.15
CA GLU A 523 -28.14 22.75 7.09
C GLU A 523 -27.45 22.08 8.29
N ALA A 524 -26.62 22.85 9.00
CA ALA A 524 -25.63 22.33 9.94
C ALA A 524 -26.17 21.30 10.96
N LYS A 525 -25.34 20.27 11.22
CA LYS A 525 -25.55 19.11 12.13
C LYS A 525 -26.42 17.96 11.63
N ALA A 526 -26.95 18.01 10.41
CA ALA A 526 -27.72 16.90 9.83
C ALA A 526 -26.95 16.16 8.71
N LEU A 527 -27.13 14.83 8.63
CA LEU A 527 -26.80 14.08 7.42
C LEU A 527 -27.99 14.12 6.44
N PRO A 528 -27.74 13.99 5.13
CA PRO A 528 -28.81 13.77 4.15
C PRO A 528 -29.58 12.49 4.46
N ASP A 529 -30.90 12.59 4.44
CA ASP A 529 -31.83 11.50 4.79
C ASP A 529 -32.28 10.65 3.60
N ARG A 530 -31.82 11.00 2.39
CA ARG A 530 -32.12 10.31 1.14
C ARG A 530 -31.14 10.70 0.04
N VAL A 531 -31.13 9.92 -1.02
CA VAL A 531 -30.58 10.31 -2.33
C VAL A 531 -31.74 10.55 -3.30
N VAL A 532 -31.51 11.33 -4.34
CA VAL A 532 -32.51 11.63 -5.36
C VAL A 532 -31.96 11.28 -6.73
N VAL A 533 -32.71 10.48 -7.50
CA VAL A 533 -32.44 10.25 -8.91
C VAL A 533 -33.24 11.24 -9.74
N VAL A 534 -32.54 12.03 -10.53
CA VAL A 534 -33.10 12.93 -11.54
C VAL A 534 -33.26 12.12 -12.83
N ASP A 535 -34.47 12.15 -13.38
CA ASP A 535 -34.80 11.63 -14.72
C ASP A 535 -35.07 12.84 -15.62
N PRO A 536 -34.07 13.29 -16.40
CA PRO A 536 -34.20 14.44 -17.29
C PRO A 536 -35.20 14.22 -18.41
N GLY A 537 -35.30 12.98 -18.92
CA GLY A 537 -36.18 12.64 -20.03
C GLY A 537 -37.65 12.85 -19.69
N ASN A 538 -38.03 12.53 -18.46
CA ASN A 538 -39.39 12.74 -17.95
C ASN A 538 -39.54 13.99 -17.04
N ARG A 539 -38.48 14.80 -16.89
CA ARG A 539 -38.38 15.97 -15.99
C ARG A 539 -38.95 15.70 -14.60
N ARG A 540 -38.47 14.65 -13.93
CA ARG A 540 -38.94 14.23 -12.61
C ARG A 540 -37.79 13.88 -11.66
N LEU A 541 -38.12 13.91 -10.37
CA LEU A 541 -37.23 13.54 -9.26
C LEU A 541 -37.81 12.30 -8.56
N ILE A 542 -36.95 11.34 -8.26
CA ILE A 542 -37.31 10.07 -7.61
C ILE A 542 -36.48 9.97 -6.33
N ASP A 543 -37.14 10.15 -5.20
CA ASP A 543 -36.52 10.04 -3.88
C ASP A 543 -36.26 8.58 -3.50
N SER A 544 -35.15 8.33 -2.80
CA SER A 544 -34.93 7.04 -2.14
C SER A 544 -35.80 6.91 -0.88
N PRO A 545 -35.99 5.68 -0.38
CA PRO A 545 -36.41 5.46 1.00
C PRO A 545 -35.45 6.17 1.99
N PRO A 546 -35.86 6.42 3.24
CA PRO A 546 -35.02 7.05 4.24
C PRO A 546 -33.71 6.28 4.48
N LEU A 547 -32.58 6.97 4.39
CA LEU A 547 -31.24 6.42 4.61
C LEU A 547 -30.26 7.54 5.00
N LEU A 548 -29.30 7.24 5.88
CA LEU A 548 -28.29 8.22 6.31
C LEU A 548 -27.13 8.25 5.33
N VAL A 549 -27.21 9.10 4.31
CA VAL A 549 -26.23 9.13 3.21
C VAL A 549 -24.87 9.60 3.71
N ALA A 550 -23.85 8.77 3.52
CA ALA A 550 -22.46 9.17 3.66
C ALA A 550 -21.86 9.57 2.30
N GLY A 551 -22.28 8.92 1.20
CA GLY A 551 -21.68 9.15 -0.11
C GLY A 551 -22.33 8.35 -1.25
N LEU A 552 -22.16 8.83 -2.48
CA LEU A 552 -22.55 8.09 -3.70
C LEU A 552 -21.38 7.24 -4.18
N VAL A 553 -21.61 5.92 -4.29
CA VAL A 553 -20.57 4.96 -4.70
C VAL A 553 -20.57 4.83 -6.22
N ASP A 554 -21.66 4.33 -6.80
CA ASP A 554 -21.73 3.97 -8.22
C ASP A 554 -23.17 3.94 -8.75
N PHE A 555 -23.37 4.08 -10.05
CA PHE A 555 -24.70 4.01 -10.68
C PHE A 555 -24.64 3.27 -12.02
N ARG A 556 -25.15 2.04 -12.06
CA ARG A 556 -25.09 1.18 -13.26
C ARG A 556 -26.44 0.59 -13.62
N GLY A 557 -26.84 0.75 -14.87
CA GLY A 557 -28.18 0.44 -15.34
C GLY A 557 -29.22 0.98 -14.36
N PRO A 558 -30.13 0.13 -13.84
CA PRO A 558 -31.13 0.55 -12.87
C PRO A 558 -30.65 0.47 -11.40
N VAL A 559 -29.36 0.31 -11.09
CA VAL A 559 -28.89 0.10 -9.71
C VAL A 559 -27.97 1.24 -9.26
N LEU A 560 -28.39 1.93 -8.20
CA LEU A 560 -27.62 2.97 -7.52
C LEU A 560 -27.03 2.41 -6.22
N SER A 561 -25.71 2.47 -6.08
CA SER A 561 -24.98 2.08 -4.88
C SER A 561 -24.63 3.31 -4.04
N VAL A 562 -24.96 3.26 -2.74
CA VAL A 562 -24.81 4.38 -1.80
C VAL A 562 -24.14 3.88 -0.53
N ALA A 563 -23.15 4.62 -0.02
CA ALA A 563 -22.58 4.37 1.30
C ALA A 563 -23.44 5.08 2.35
N VAL A 564 -23.84 4.37 3.40
CA VAL A 564 -24.70 4.87 4.47
C VAL A 564 -24.05 4.70 5.84
N VAL A 565 -24.39 5.58 6.77
CA VAL A 565 -24.02 5.47 8.19
C VAL A 565 -25.06 4.63 8.91
N VAL A 566 -24.63 3.54 9.56
CA VAL A 566 -25.56 2.63 10.25
C VAL A 566 -25.38 2.68 11.76
N GLY A 567 -24.16 2.90 12.26
CA GLY A 567 -23.92 2.94 13.70
C GLY A 567 -22.49 3.28 14.08
N ARG A 568 -22.12 2.95 15.32
CA ARG A 568 -20.77 3.10 15.89
C ARG A 568 -20.34 1.90 16.71
N LEU A 569 -19.05 1.61 16.67
CA LEU A 569 -18.40 0.60 17.47
C LEU A 569 -17.33 1.25 18.38
N PRO A 570 -17.20 0.87 19.67
CA PRO A 570 -16.07 1.24 20.51
C PRO A 570 -14.75 0.86 19.85
N ARG A 571 -13.70 1.63 20.11
CA ARG A 571 -12.41 1.45 19.43
C ARG A 571 -11.77 0.10 19.75
N ASP A 572 -11.85 -0.32 21.01
CA ASP A 572 -11.21 -1.54 21.52
C ASP A 572 -12.01 -2.82 21.19
N ASP A 573 -13.26 -2.68 20.76
CA ASP A 573 -14.08 -3.81 20.34
C ASP A 573 -13.71 -4.24 18.90
N SER A 574 -13.68 -5.55 18.68
CA SER A 574 -13.56 -6.13 17.32
C SER A 574 -14.94 -6.23 16.66
N GLY A 575 -15.05 -5.69 15.44
CA GLY A 575 -16.27 -5.81 14.65
C GLY A 575 -16.43 -7.20 14.07
N THR A 576 -17.55 -7.87 14.36
CA THR A 576 -17.87 -9.22 13.82
C THR A 576 -19.10 -9.16 12.91
N PRO A 577 -19.32 -10.16 12.03
CA PRO A 577 -20.56 -10.24 11.25
C PRO A 577 -21.84 -10.21 12.08
N LEU A 578 -21.82 -10.78 13.30
CA LEU A 578 -22.96 -10.76 14.22
C LEU A 578 -23.16 -9.40 14.91
N ARG A 579 -22.11 -8.58 15.01
CA ARG A 579 -22.14 -7.30 15.71
C ARG A 579 -21.16 -6.32 15.08
N ARG A 580 -21.64 -5.56 14.10
CA ARG A 580 -20.85 -4.52 13.42
C ARG A 580 -20.80 -3.19 14.17
N PHE A 581 -21.79 -2.92 15.03
CA PHE A 581 -21.88 -1.72 15.85
C PHE A 581 -22.57 -2.04 17.19
N THR A 582 -22.38 -1.17 18.18
CA THR A 582 -23.07 -1.26 19.49
C THR A 582 -24.06 -0.12 19.70
N VAL A 583 -23.87 1.00 19.01
CA VAL A 583 -24.75 2.17 19.06
C VAL A 583 -25.32 2.42 17.67
N PRO A 584 -26.64 2.32 17.46
CA PRO A 584 -27.26 2.63 16.17
C PRO A 584 -27.15 4.13 15.87
N ALA A 585 -27.12 4.48 14.59
CA ALA A 585 -27.13 5.87 14.18
C ALA A 585 -28.47 6.56 14.55
N PRO A 586 -28.43 7.82 15.02
CA PRO A 586 -29.65 8.58 15.33
C PRO A 586 -30.34 9.05 14.03
N ALA A 587 -31.49 9.72 14.17
CA ALA A 587 -32.18 10.32 13.03
C ALA A 587 -31.28 11.33 12.28
N ALA A 588 -31.57 11.53 10.97
CA ALA A 588 -30.75 12.32 10.06
C ALA A 588 -30.45 13.74 10.59
N SER A 589 -31.42 14.38 11.24
CA SER A 589 -31.30 15.72 11.84
C SER A 589 -30.25 15.83 12.96
N GLU A 590 -29.88 14.72 13.59
CA GLU A 590 -28.93 14.66 14.72
C GLU A 590 -27.62 13.94 14.35
N ALA A 591 -27.58 13.30 13.17
CA ALA A 591 -26.51 12.40 12.76
C ALA A 591 -25.17 13.11 12.45
N GLY A 592 -25.16 14.42 12.18
CA GLY A 592 -23.91 15.14 11.90
C GLY A 592 -22.93 15.10 13.08
N GLY A 593 -23.42 15.29 14.32
CA GLY A 593 -22.59 15.14 15.53
C GLY A 593 -22.21 13.68 15.85
N PHE A 594 -23.00 12.73 15.35
CA PHE A 594 -22.69 11.31 15.43
C PHE A 594 -21.52 10.94 14.52
N CYS A 595 -21.37 11.55 13.35
CA CYS A 595 -20.31 11.20 12.39
C CYS A 595 -18.95 11.85 12.65
N ARG A 596 -18.87 12.88 13.50
CA ARG A 596 -17.60 13.54 13.86
C ARG A 596 -16.62 12.56 14.50
N TYR A 597 -15.34 12.74 14.24
CA TYR A 597 -14.29 11.91 14.85
C TYR A 597 -14.41 11.87 16.38
N ARG A 598 -14.25 10.67 16.94
CA ARG A 598 -14.16 10.43 18.39
C ARG A 598 -13.03 9.43 18.62
N GLU A 599 -12.23 9.66 19.63
CA GLU A 599 -11.07 8.81 19.92
C GLU A 599 -11.48 7.42 20.46
N ASP A 600 -12.64 7.34 21.11
CA ASP A 600 -13.18 6.16 21.80
C ASP A 600 -13.99 5.22 20.89
N SER A 601 -14.34 5.65 19.67
CA SER A 601 -15.30 4.94 18.83
C SER A 601 -15.14 5.25 17.34
N ARG A 602 -15.53 4.29 16.52
CA ARG A 602 -15.44 4.32 15.06
C ARG A 602 -16.85 4.28 14.45
N VAL A 603 -17.09 5.11 13.44
CA VAL A 603 -18.35 5.09 12.66
C VAL A 603 -18.37 3.84 11.81
N TYR A 604 -19.51 3.16 11.74
CA TYR A 604 -19.74 2.02 10.88
C TYR A 604 -20.51 2.43 9.63
N TYR A 605 -19.89 2.19 8.47
CA TYR A 605 -20.43 2.44 7.14
C TYR A 605 -20.84 1.13 6.49
N GLU A 606 -21.90 1.17 5.69
CA GLU A 606 -22.37 0.04 4.91
C GLU A 606 -22.82 0.50 3.53
N MET A 607 -22.63 -0.34 2.52
CA MET A 607 -23.11 -0.09 1.17
C MET A 607 -24.55 -0.61 1.03
N ARG A 608 -25.42 0.25 0.52
CA ARG A 608 -26.81 -0.06 0.16
C ARG A 608 -26.96 0.06 -1.35
N GLN A 609 -27.65 -0.91 -1.94
CA GLN A 609 -28.02 -0.87 -3.35
C GLN A 609 -29.51 -0.55 -3.49
N LEU A 610 -29.84 0.37 -4.39
CA LEU A 610 -31.19 0.82 -4.67
C LEU A 610 -31.50 0.51 -6.13
N ARG A 611 -32.60 -0.19 -6.41
CA ARG A 611 -33.09 -0.42 -7.76
C ARG A 611 -34.05 0.68 -8.16
N LEU A 612 -33.76 1.35 -9.26
CA LEU A 612 -34.63 2.29 -9.95
C LEU A 612 -35.75 1.53 -10.65
N GLY A 613 -36.94 1.65 -10.10
CA GLY A 613 -38.19 1.23 -10.74
C GLY A 613 -38.76 2.33 -11.63
N LYS A 614 -40.01 2.15 -12.06
CA LYS A 614 -40.69 3.14 -12.91
C LYS A 614 -40.89 4.47 -12.19
N ASP A 615 -41.31 4.44 -10.92
CA ASP A 615 -41.72 5.63 -10.16
C ASP A 615 -41.12 5.67 -8.73
N SER A 616 -40.27 4.71 -8.37
CA SER A 616 -39.71 4.58 -7.02
C SER A 616 -38.30 3.97 -7.04
N LEU A 617 -37.56 4.19 -5.95
CA LEU A 617 -36.32 3.49 -5.64
C LEU A 617 -36.60 2.44 -4.56
N GLU A 618 -36.16 1.20 -4.81
CA GLU A 618 -36.35 0.08 -3.88
C GLU A 618 -35.01 -0.41 -3.33
N VAL A 619 -34.91 -0.57 -2.01
CA VAL A 619 -33.70 -1.12 -1.39
C VAL A 619 -33.57 -2.60 -1.77
N LEU A 620 -32.42 -2.96 -2.33
CA LEU A 620 -32.08 -4.35 -2.60
C LEU A 620 -31.52 -5.02 -1.35
N PRO A 621 -31.88 -6.28 -1.09
CA PRO A 621 -31.27 -7.04 0.01
C PRO A 621 -29.77 -7.20 -0.22
N ALA A 622 -29.00 -7.24 0.88
CA ALA A 622 -27.56 -7.49 0.85
C ALA A 622 -27.20 -8.94 0.48
N TRP A 623 -28.20 -9.83 0.44
CA TRP A 623 -28.08 -11.25 0.12
C TRP A 623 -28.78 -11.62 -1.19
N ARG A 624 -28.36 -12.74 -1.78
CA ARG A 624 -28.98 -13.34 -2.98
C ARG A 624 -29.52 -14.74 -2.70
N VAL A 625 -30.55 -15.17 -3.42
CA VAL A 625 -30.99 -16.58 -3.38
C VAL A 625 -30.18 -17.39 -4.40
N VAL A 626 -29.66 -18.55 -3.99
CA VAL A 626 -28.88 -19.44 -4.85
C VAL A 626 -29.49 -20.84 -4.90
N ASN A 627 -29.49 -21.43 -6.09
CA ASN A 627 -30.09 -22.75 -6.34
C ASN A 627 -29.05 -23.85 -6.58
N GLN A 628 -27.76 -23.52 -6.41
CA GLN A 628 -26.64 -24.43 -6.63
C GLN A 628 -25.51 -24.14 -5.64
N PRO A 629 -24.60 -25.10 -5.39
CA PRO A 629 -23.47 -24.89 -4.51
C PRO A 629 -22.61 -23.71 -4.96
N GLN A 630 -22.24 -22.88 -3.99
CA GLN A 630 -21.33 -21.76 -4.22
C GLN A 630 -19.88 -22.24 -4.11
N LEU A 631 -18.96 -21.53 -4.76
CA LEU A 631 -17.52 -21.81 -4.67
C LEU A 631 -16.99 -21.44 -3.28
N ALA A 632 -15.88 -22.06 -2.89
CA ALA A 632 -15.10 -21.66 -1.72
C ALA A 632 -14.55 -20.21 -1.81
N THR A 633 -14.49 -19.63 -3.01
CA THR A 633 -14.11 -18.23 -3.27
C THR A 633 -15.33 -17.31 -3.45
N ALA A 634 -16.55 -17.82 -3.27
CA ALA A 634 -17.76 -17.05 -3.54
C ALA A 634 -17.86 -15.82 -2.64
N GLU A 635 -18.13 -14.66 -3.24
CA GLU A 635 -18.28 -13.40 -2.51
C GLU A 635 -19.74 -13.16 -2.14
N GLY A 636 -19.94 -12.46 -1.02
CA GLY A 636 -21.21 -11.89 -0.63
C GLY A 636 -22.14 -12.89 0.05
N GLU A 637 -23.22 -12.35 0.60
CA GLU A 637 -24.18 -13.12 1.38
C GLU A 637 -25.18 -13.84 0.47
N PHE A 638 -25.62 -15.02 0.88
CA PHE A 638 -26.61 -15.76 0.11
C PHE A 638 -27.45 -16.71 0.96
N ILE A 639 -28.65 -17.00 0.45
CA ILE A 639 -29.59 -17.96 1.01
C ILE A 639 -29.69 -19.13 0.04
N GLN A 640 -29.44 -20.35 0.52
CA GLN A 640 -29.65 -21.58 -0.23
C GLN A 640 -30.86 -22.34 0.35
N PRO A 641 -32.02 -22.34 -0.33
CA PRO A 641 -33.17 -23.13 0.07
C PRO A 641 -32.84 -24.64 0.08
N ALA A 642 -33.42 -25.38 1.03
CA ALA A 642 -33.36 -26.83 1.00
C ALA A 642 -34.17 -27.36 -0.21
N PRO A 643 -33.78 -28.49 -0.83
CA PRO A 643 -34.48 -29.06 -1.98
C PRO A 643 -35.97 -29.36 -1.74
N THR A 644 -36.36 -29.55 -0.48
CA THR A 644 -37.76 -29.79 -0.07
C THR A 644 -38.57 -28.51 0.10
N GLY A 645 -37.92 -27.34 0.16
CA GLY A 645 -38.53 -26.05 0.47
C GLY A 645 -38.97 -25.88 1.93
N LEU A 646 -38.63 -26.84 2.81
CA LEU A 646 -39.02 -26.82 4.23
C LEU A 646 -38.02 -26.11 5.14
N ASP A 647 -36.81 -25.82 4.63
CA ASP A 647 -35.75 -25.13 5.35
C ASP A 647 -34.94 -24.29 4.33
N ALA A 648 -34.09 -23.40 4.84
CA ALA A 648 -33.16 -22.61 4.05
C ALA A 648 -31.93 -22.26 4.88
N ALA A 649 -30.79 -22.14 4.23
CA ALA A 649 -29.51 -21.82 4.85
C ALA A 649 -29.04 -20.43 4.40
N TRP A 650 -28.97 -19.47 5.32
CA TRP A 650 -28.37 -18.15 5.07
C TRP A 650 -26.94 -18.12 5.55
N LEU A 651 -26.02 -17.89 4.61
CA LEU A 651 -24.60 -17.66 4.90
C LEU A 651 -24.24 -16.19 4.69
N PHE A 652 -23.60 -15.58 5.67
CA PHE A 652 -23.21 -14.17 5.66
C PHE A 652 -21.85 -13.93 6.31
N GLY A 653 -21.27 -12.74 6.08
CA GLY A 653 -20.06 -12.29 6.78
C GLY A 653 -18.74 -12.94 6.36
N SER A 654 -18.72 -13.78 5.32
CA SER A 654 -17.48 -14.40 4.83
C SER A 654 -16.57 -13.37 4.15
N SER A 655 -15.29 -13.33 4.52
CA SER A 655 -14.30 -12.37 4.00
C SER A 655 -13.01 -13.06 3.56
N THR A 656 -12.10 -12.29 2.97
CA THR A 656 -10.73 -12.75 2.69
C THR A 656 -9.87 -12.69 3.95
N GLU A 657 -8.70 -13.32 3.93
CA GLU A 657 -7.68 -13.20 4.99
C GLU A 657 -7.07 -11.78 5.09
N TYR A 658 -7.24 -10.94 4.08
CA TYR A 658 -6.66 -9.60 4.03
C TYR A 658 -7.57 -8.52 4.62
N GLY A 659 -8.90 -8.74 4.63
CA GLY A 659 -9.86 -7.78 5.16
C GLY A 659 -9.73 -6.38 4.54
N ASP A 660 -9.50 -6.30 3.23
CA ASP A 660 -9.33 -5.05 2.48
C ASP A 660 -10.47 -4.80 1.49
N ASP A 661 -10.45 -3.62 0.87
CA ASP A 661 -11.41 -3.14 -0.13
C ASP A 661 -11.16 -3.66 -1.55
N ARG A 662 -10.09 -4.43 -1.74
CA ARG A 662 -9.66 -4.92 -3.05
C ARG A 662 -10.47 -6.12 -3.51
N LEU A 663 -10.76 -6.15 -4.80
CA LEU A 663 -11.35 -7.32 -5.45
C LEU A 663 -10.35 -8.48 -5.44
N ARG A 664 -10.81 -9.62 -4.91
CA ARG A 664 -9.95 -10.79 -4.65
C ARG A 664 -10.68 -12.08 -4.98
N GLY A 665 -11.40 -12.11 -6.10
CA GLY A 665 -12.28 -13.23 -6.46
C GLY A 665 -11.58 -14.58 -6.68
N GLN A 666 -10.24 -14.61 -6.71
CA GLN A 666 -9.46 -15.85 -6.78
C GLN A 666 -9.13 -16.44 -5.40
N ILE A 667 -9.29 -15.67 -4.32
CA ILE A 667 -8.91 -16.07 -2.96
C ILE A 667 -10.11 -16.70 -2.25
N ALA A 668 -9.87 -17.74 -1.46
CA ALA A 668 -10.90 -18.36 -0.65
C ALA A 668 -11.47 -17.40 0.41
N ARG A 669 -12.71 -17.65 0.84
CA ARG A 669 -13.35 -16.89 1.91
C ARG A 669 -13.48 -17.73 3.18
N LEU A 670 -13.41 -17.07 4.33
CA LEU A 670 -13.50 -17.68 5.67
C LEU A 670 -14.31 -16.79 6.64
N GLY A 671 -14.53 -17.26 7.87
CA GLY A 671 -15.20 -16.48 8.92
C GLY A 671 -16.70 -16.27 8.72
N GLY A 672 -17.30 -16.95 7.74
CA GLY A 672 -18.73 -16.89 7.45
C GLY A 672 -19.59 -17.45 8.60
N HIS A 673 -20.80 -16.94 8.70
CA HIS A 673 -21.80 -17.33 9.68
C HIS A 673 -22.99 -17.92 8.95
N LEU A 674 -23.53 -19.02 9.46
CA LEU A 674 -24.68 -19.72 8.92
C LEU A 674 -25.84 -19.65 9.90
N LEU A 675 -27.03 -19.30 9.41
CA LEU A 675 -28.30 -19.47 10.11
C LEU A 675 -29.28 -20.22 9.21
N THR A 676 -29.84 -21.31 9.73
CA THR A 676 -30.92 -22.06 9.06
C THR A 676 -32.29 -21.55 9.49
N ALA A 677 -33.32 -21.73 8.67
CA ALA A 677 -34.71 -21.38 9.02
C ALA A 677 -35.22 -22.24 10.20
N SER A 678 -34.71 -23.48 10.32
CA SER A 678 -34.93 -24.34 11.50
C SER A 678 -34.18 -23.92 12.77
N GLY A 679 -33.34 -22.87 12.72
CA GLY A 679 -32.71 -22.25 13.88
C GLY A 679 -31.31 -22.79 14.25
N CYS A 680 -30.72 -23.69 13.47
CA CYS A 680 -29.30 -24.04 13.64
C CYS A 680 -28.40 -22.88 13.20
N ALA A 681 -27.50 -22.45 14.09
CA ALA A 681 -26.54 -21.39 13.83
C ALA A 681 -25.10 -21.84 14.07
N LEU A 682 -24.20 -21.53 13.13
CA LEU A 682 -22.79 -21.94 13.14
C LEU A 682 -21.91 -20.77 12.69
N SER A 683 -20.79 -20.55 13.37
CA SER A 683 -19.78 -19.58 12.94
C SER A 683 -18.55 -20.24 12.29
N ASP A 684 -17.69 -19.39 11.73
CA ASP A 684 -16.39 -19.74 11.15
C ASP A 684 -16.52 -20.74 10.00
N LEU A 685 -17.33 -20.42 9.00
CA LEU A 685 -17.55 -21.25 7.82
C LEU A 685 -16.98 -20.61 6.56
N ALA A 686 -16.67 -21.44 5.59
CA ALA A 686 -16.41 -21.02 4.22
C ALA A 686 -17.69 -21.17 3.38
N PRO A 687 -17.79 -20.47 2.23
CA PRO A 687 -19.07 -20.36 1.52
C PRO A 687 -19.51 -21.59 0.73
N SER A 688 -18.68 -22.62 0.58
CA SER A 688 -19.10 -23.83 -0.14
C SER A 688 -20.03 -24.66 0.75
N MET A 689 -21.31 -24.77 0.37
CA MET A 689 -22.31 -25.61 1.05
C MET A 689 -23.31 -26.27 0.09
N ILE A 690 -23.86 -27.41 0.52
CA ILE A 690 -24.91 -28.15 -0.21
C ILE A 690 -25.82 -28.97 0.70
N TRP A 691 -27.12 -28.89 0.44
CA TRP A 691 -28.15 -29.72 1.08
C TRP A 691 -28.22 -31.13 0.52
N SER A 692 -28.49 -32.10 1.39
CA SER A 692 -28.96 -33.43 1.01
C SER A 692 -30.33 -33.37 0.33
N PRO A 693 -30.71 -34.36 -0.51
CA PRO A 693 -31.98 -34.35 -1.24
C PRO A 693 -33.23 -34.24 -0.36
N ARG A 694 -33.16 -34.73 0.88
CA ARG A 694 -34.26 -34.68 1.85
C ARG A 694 -34.28 -33.41 2.70
N GLY A 695 -33.30 -32.51 2.53
CA GLY A 695 -33.19 -31.28 3.32
C GLY A 695 -32.79 -31.48 4.78
N ARG A 696 -32.47 -32.71 5.21
CA ARG A 696 -32.09 -33.01 6.60
C ARG A 696 -30.62 -32.66 6.90
N TYR A 697 -29.73 -33.03 5.99
CA TYR A 697 -28.30 -32.80 6.15
C TYR A 697 -27.84 -31.64 5.30
N LEU A 698 -26.98 -30.79 5.86
CA LEU A 698 -26.28 -29.73 5.16
C LEU A 698 -24.78 -29.99 5.27
N ALA A 699 -24.14 -30.23 4.13
CA ALA A 699 -22.68 -30.35 4.05
C ALA A 699 -22.07 -28.95 3.91
N LEU A 700 -21.04 -28.69 4.70
CA LEU A 700 -20.41 -27.38 4.86
C LEU A 700 -18.88 -27.52 4.77
N THR A 701 -18.19 -26.42 4.50
CA THR A 701 -16.72 -26.37 4.57
C THR A 701 -16.23 -25.30 5.53
N ARG A 702 -15.02 -25.52 6.08
CA ARG A 702 -14.30 -24.57 6.92
C ARG A 702 -12.85 -24.49 6.46
N LEU A 703 -12.31 -23.27 6.45
CA LEU A 703 -10.93 -22.98 6.07
C LEU A 703 -10.13 -22.53 7.30
N TYR A 704 -8.95 -23.11 7.49
CA TYR A 704 -7.96 -22.72 8.49
C TYR A 704 -6.72 -22.17 7.79
N LEU A 705 -6.27 -20.98 8.21
CA LEU A 705 -5.09 -20.31 7.65
C LEU A 705 -3.79 -20.72 8.34
N GLU A 706 -3.85 -20.96 9.66
CA GLU A 706 -2.74 -21.42 10.48
C GLU A 706 -3.21 -22.64 11.26
N HIS A 707 -2.56 -23.79 11.05
CA HIS A 707 -2.85 -25.00 11.80
C HIS A 707 -1.55 -25.77 12.11
N PRO A 708 -1.36 -26.29 13.34
CA PRO A 708 -0.11 -26.95 13.76
C PRO A 708 0.35 -28.11 12.86
N ASP A 709 -0.61 -28.78 12.22
CA ASP A 709 -0.36 -29.94 11.34
C ASP A 709 0.18 -29.55 9.95
N PHE A 710 0.21 -28.27 9.60
CA PHE A 710 0.63 -27.78 8.29
C PHE A 710 1.81 -26.81 8.38
N GLU A 711 2.72 -26.88 7.41
CA GLU A 711 3.80 -25.89 7.27
C GLU A 711 3.21 -24.48 7.06
N PHE A 712 3.92 -23.45 7.54
CA PHE A 712 3.56 -22.04 7.33
C PHE A 712 3.17 -21.81 5.86
N SER A 713 2.02 -21.15 5.63
CA SER A 713 1.45 -20.80 4.31
C SER A 713 0.58 -21.85 3.62
N ARG A 714 0.31 -23.02 4.24
CA ARG A 714 -0.69 -23.97 3.70
C ARG A 714 -2.06 -23.74 4.32
N ARG A 715 -3.05 -23.47 3.46
CA ARG A 715 -4.47 -23.40 3.81
C ARG A 715 -5.00 -24.82 3.99
N ALA A 716 -5.81 -25.04 5.02
CA ALA A 716 -6.31 -26.37 5.36
C ALA A 716 -7.84 -26.39 5.43
N TRP A 717 -8.45 -27.35 4.73
CA TRP A 717 -9.90 -27.43 4.59
C TRP A 717 -10.52 -28.60 5.35
N LYS A 718 -11.64 -28.35 6.03
CA LYS A 718 -12.46 -29.37 6.69
C LYS A 718 -13.84 -29.48 6.05
N LEU A 719 -14.35 -30.71 5.99
CA LEU A 719 -15.75 -31.02 5.72
C LEU A 719 -16.52 -31.13 7.03
N LEU A 720 -17.69 -30.51 7.08
CA LEU A 720 -18.63 -30.62 8.18
C LEU A 720 -19.98 -31.11 7.67
N LEU A 721 -20.72 -31.82 8.52
CA LEU A 721 -22.09 -32.23 8.25
C LEU A 721 -22.98 -31.78 9.41
N LEU A 722 -23.91 -30.88 9.12
CA LEU A 722 -24.97 -30.47 10.04
C LEU A 722 -26.20 -31.35 9.81
N ASP A 723 -26.68 -32.01 10.87
CA ASP A 723 -28.00 -32.67 10.91
C ASP A 723 -28.98 -31.70 11.58
N VAL A 724 -29.83 -31.05 10.79
CA VAL A 724 -30.75 -30.01 11.30
C VAL A 724 -31.91 -30.60 12.11
N GLU A 725 -32.28 -31.87 11.87
CA GLU A 725 -33.34 -32.54 12.64
C GLU A 725 -32.84 -33.02 14.00
N ALA A 726 -31.62 -33.57 14.04
CA ALA A 726 -31.02 -34.07 15.27
C ALA A 726 -30.28 -32.98 16.07
N HIS A 727 -30.10 -31.80 15.48
CA HIS A 727 -29.28 -30.69 15.99
C HIS A 727 -27.87 -31.16 16.37
N THR A 728 -27.18 -31.84 15.45
CA THR A 728 -25.79 -32.29 15.67
C THR A 728 -24.87 -31.84 14.55
N LEU A 729 -23.64 -31.50 14.90
CA LEU A 729 -22.56 -31.18 13.96
C LEU A 729 -21.51 -32.29 13.96
N ARG A 730 -21.07 -32.71 12.78
CA ARG A 730 -19.96 -33.65 12.60
C ARG A 730 -18.85 -32.97 11.84
N ILE A 731 -17.61 -33.17 12.28
CA ILE A 731 -16.41 -32.62 11.63
C ILE A 731 -15.55 -33.78 11.15
N ALA A 732 -15.09 -33.71 9.90
CA ALA A 732 -14.25 -34.74 9.32
C ALA A 732 -12.93 -34.91 10.11
N PRO A 733 -12.53 -36.14 10.44
CA PRO A 733 -11.24 -36.39 11.10
C PRO A 733 -10.07 -36.02 10.19
N ASP A 734 -10.19 -36.30 8.89
CA ASP A 734 -9.17 -35.99 7.89
C ASP A 734 -9.33 -34.59 7.29
N TRP A 735 -8.30 -34.10 6.62
CA TRP A 735 -8.29 -32.84 5.88
C TRP A 735 -8.67 -33.08 4.42
N LEU A 736 -9.37 -32.14 3.80
CA LEU A 736 -9.72 -32.23 2.37
C LEU A 736 -8.53 -31.91 1.44
N GLY A 737 -7.44 -31.38 1.99
CA GLY A 737 -6.33 -30.82 1.22
C GLY A 737 -6.64 -29.37 0.85
N ASN A 738 -6.45 -29.02 -0.42
CA ASN A 738 -6.71 -27.68 -0.95
C ASN A 738 -8.21 -27.42 -1.16
N ARG A 739 -8.52 -26.27 -1.77
CA ARG A 739 -9.87 -25.75 -2.04
C ARG A 739 -10.86 -26.83 -2.52
N PRO A 740 -11.95 -27.08 -1.78
CA PRO A 740 -13.04 -27.95 -2.20
C PRO A 740 -14.15 -27.19 -2.95
N GLN A 741 -14.89 -27.89 -3.80
CA GLN A 741 -16.14 -27.43 -4.38
C GLN A 741 -17.17 -28.57 -4.34
N PHE A 742 -18.33 -28.33 -3.74
CA PHE A 742 -19.44 -29.27 -3.85
C PHE A 742 -20.01 -29.28 -5.28
N ILE A 743 -20.21 -30.47 -5.83
CA ILE A 743 -20.83 -30.68 -7.14
C ILE A 743 -22.31 -30.95 -6.95
N ASP A 744 -22.62 -32.01 -6.20
CA ASP A 744 -23.98 -32.45 -5.90
C ASP A 744 -24.00 -33.30 -4.61
N PHE A 745 -25.19 -33.49 -4.06
CA PHE A 745 -25.46 -34.45 -2.99
C PHE A 745 -26.63 -35.32 -3.47
N SER A 746 -26.31 -36.48 -4.02
CA SER A 746 -27.28 -37.36 -4.66
C SER A 746 -27.46 -38.65 -3.87
N GLY A 747 -28.70 -38.95 -3.46
CA GLY A 747 -28.98 -40.07 -2.56
C GLY A 747 -28.19 -39.94 -1.26
N ASP A 748 -27.39 -40.96 -0.95
CA ASP A 748 -26.54 -41.02 0.24
C ASP A 748 -25.05 -40.77 -0.09
N THR A 749 -24.75 -40.10 -1.20
CA THR A 749 -23.37 -39.81 -1.61
C THR A 749 -23.16 -38.33 -1.87
N LEU A 750 -22.13 -37.77 -1.23
CA LEU A 750 -21.65 -36.41 -1.44
C LEU A 750 -20.57 -36.41 -2.52
N HIS A 751 -20.74 -35.57 -3.55
CA HIS A 751 -19.77 -35.41 -4.62
C HIS A 751 -19.05 -34.06 -4.50
N LEU A 752 -17.72 -34.12 -4.40
CA LEU A 752 -16.86 -32.94 -4.35
C LEU A 752 -15.89 -32.92 -5.52
N ARG A 753 -15.41 -31.74 -5.87
CA ARG A 753 -14.23 -31.52 -6.69
C ARG A 753 -13.12 -31.00 -5.82
N HIS A 754 -11.95 -31.63 -5.89
CA HIS A 754 -10.73 -31.22 -5.20
C HIS A 754 -9.78 -30.61 -6.23
N TYR A 755 -9.28 -29.42 -5.91
CA TYR A 755 -8.34 -28.68 -6.75
C TYR A 755 -6.90 -28.93 -6.27
N GLU A 756 -5.93 -28.78 -7.17
CA GLU A 756 -4.51 -28.84 -6.86
C GLU A 756 -4.01 -27.52 -6.24
N THR A 757 -4.71 -26.41 -6.49
CA THR A 757 -4.37 -25.09 -5.92
C THR A 757 -5.47 -24.55 -5.02
N ASP A 758 -5.07 -23.75 -4.03
CA ASP A 758 -6.01 -23.09 -3.10
C ASP A 758 -6.61 -21.78 -3.64
N TRP A 759 -6.15 -21.29 -4.79
CA TRP A 759 -6.71 -20.14 -5.48
C TRP A 759 -7.46 -20.56 -6.75
N ASP A 760 -8.43 -19.74 -7.17
CA ASP A 760 -9.18 -19.95 -8.41
C ASP A 760 -8.36 -19.52 -9.62
N LEU A 761 -7.78 -20.50 -10.33
CA LEU A 761 -7.16 -20.29 -11.63
C LEU A 761 -8.26 -20.04 -12.67
N ARG A 762 -8.61 -18.77 -12.88
CA ARG A 762 -9.71 -18.31 -13.76
C ARG A 762 -9.55 -18.78 -15.22
N ASP A 763 -8.35 -19.17 -15.63
CA ASP A 763 -8.05 -19.72 -16.96
C ASP A 763 -8.46 -21.20 -17.12
N GLY A 764 -8.90 -21.85 -16.04
CA GLY A 764 -9.33 -23.25 -16.05
C GLY A 764 -8.18 -24.27 -16.15
N SER A 765 -6.94 -23.84 -15.89
CA SER A 765 -5.75 -24.70 -15.93
C SER A 765 -5.75 -25.82 -14.88
N ASP A 766 -6.48 -25.64 -13.78
CA ASP A 766 -6.77 -26.69 -12.79
C ASP A 766 -8.23 -27.18 -12.92
N PRO A 767 -8.48 -28.28 -13.64
CA PRO A 767 -9.83 -28.84 -13.79
C PRO A 767 -10.34 -29.53 -12.51
N GLY A 768 -9.46 -29.77 -11.53
CA GLY A 768 -9.72 -30.57 -10.33
C GLY A 768 -10.06 -32.04 -10.63
N HIS A 769 -10.16 -32.84 -9.57
CA HIS A 769 -10.59 -34.23 -9.64
C HIS A 769 -11.84 -34.48 -8.78
N ARG A 770 -12.71 -35.39 -9.24
CA ARG A 770 -13.97 -35.70 -8.54
C ARG A 770 -13.72 -36.73 -7.43
N VAL A 771 -14.20 -36.40 -6.24
CA VAL A 771 -14.16 -37.24 -5.04
C VAL A 771 -15.59 -37.58 -4.61
N LYS A 772 -15.78 -38.79 -4.08
CA LYS A 772 -17.06 -39.28 -3.56
C LYS A 772 -16.91 -39.64 -2.09
N ILE A 773 -17.86 -39.19 -1.28
CA ILE A 773 -17.90 -39.51 0.15
C ILE A 773 -19.30 -40.03 0.49
N ASP A 774 -19.37 -41.26 0.99
CA ASP A 774 -20.64 -41.85 1.39
C ASP A 774 -21.12 -41.26 2.71
N LEU A 775 -22.39 -40.87 2.76
CA LEU A 775 -23.05 -40.32 3.95
C LEU A 775 -22.94 -41.29 5.13
N LYS A 776 -23.04 -42.60 4.88
CA LYS A 776 -22.87 -43.63 5.92
C LYS A 776 -21.51 -43.51 6.63
N THR A 777 -20.45 -43.17 5.91
CA THR A 777 -19.11 -42.95 6.47
C THR A 777 -19.08 -41.66 7.28
N VAL A 778 -19.68 -40.59 6.75
CA VAL A 778 -19.77 -39.28 7.44
C VAL A 778 -20.54 -39.40 8.77
N LEU A 779 -21.62 -40.18 8.80
CA LEU A 779 -22.44 -40.40 9.99
C LEU A 779 -21.73 -41.20 11.10
N GLN A 780 -20.59 -41.84 10.81
CA GLN A 780 -19.77 -42.52 11.81
C GLN A 780 -18.82 -41.57 12.54
N TRP A 781 -18.63 -40.35 12.06
CA TRP A 781 -17.78 -39.36 12.73
C TRP A 781 -18.40 -38.90 14.05
N PRO A 782 -17.58 -38.46 15.03
CA PRO A 782 -18.07 -37.93 16.29
C PRO A 782 -19.12 -36.82 16.07
N ALA A 783 -20.23 -36.90 16.82
CA ALA A 783 -21.27 -35.86 16.83
C ALA A 783 -21.05 -34.94 18.01
N GLU A 784 -20.99 -33.63 17.74
CA GLU A 784 -21.21 -32.60 18.73
C GLU A 784 -22.72 -32.24 18.74
N PRO A 785 -23.42 -32.37 19.87
CA PRO A 785 -24.78 -31.86 20.00
C PRO A 785 -24.77 -30.33 20.06
N LEU A 786 -25.69 -29.69 19.35
CA LEU A 786 -25.95 -28.26 19.47
C LEU A 786 -26.78 -27.99 20.72
N GLU A 787 -26.45 -26.92 21.43
CA GLU A 787 -27.12 -26.50 22.65
C GLU A 787 -28.25 -25.52 22.31
N ARG A 788 -29.42 -25.70 22.93
CA ARG A 788 -30.59 -24.85 22.67
C ARG A 788 -30.49 -23.55 23.47
N HIS A 789 -30.53 -22.42 22.77
CA HIS A 789 -30.55 -21.06 23.33
C HIS A 789 -31.76 -20.29 22.79
N GLY A 790 -32.91 -20.44 23.46
CA GLY A 790 -34.19 -19.91 22.98
C GLY A 790 -34.69 -20.68 21.75
N GLU A 791 -34.86 -19.97 20.63
CA GLU A 791 -35.26 -20.54 19.33
C GLU A 791 -34.06 -20.99 18.48
N LEU A 792 -32.82 -20.85 18.99
CA LEU A 792 -31.60 -21.18 18.25
C LEU A 792 -30.91 -22.42 18.82
N TRP A 793 -30.21 -23.14 17.94
CA TRP A 793 -29.33 -24.26 18.26
C TRP A 793 -27.90 -23.89 17.89
N LEU A 794 -27.02 -23.80 18.90
CA LEU A 794 -25.66 -23.25 18.77
C LEU A 794 -24.62 -24.30 19.11
N THR A 795 -23.43 -24.20 18.51
CA THR A 795 -22.26 -24.97 18.98
C THR A 795 -21.84 -24.48 20.36
N ARG A 796 -21.04 -25.28 21.08
CA ARG A 796 -20.48 -24.82 22.36
C ARG A 796 -19.61 -23.56 22.19
N SER A 797 -18.90 -23.44 21.08
CA SER A 797 -18.11 -22.25 20.75
C SER A 797 -18.98 -21.02 20.49
N ASP A 798 -20.19 -21.20 19.95
CA ASP A 798 -21.11 -20.11 19.61
C ASP A 798 -22.03 -19.70 20.76
N ALA A 799 -22.17 -20.53 21.79
CA ALA A 799 -23.01 -20.25 22.96
C ALA A 799 -22.67 -18.91 23.64
N GLY A 800 -21.39 -18.51 23.65
CA GLY A 800 -20.95 -17.21 24.18
C GLY A 800 -21.50 -15.99 23.41
N ASN A 801 -21.90 -16.19 22.15
CA ASN A 801 -22.46 -15.17 21.26
C ASN A 801 -23.98 -15.30 21.09
N ALA A 802 -24.67 -16.09 21.93
CA ALA A 802 -26.10 -16.37 21.79
C ALA A 802 -26.97 -15.10 21.71
N SER A 803 -26.65 -14.07 22.50
CA SER A 803 -27.38 -12.79 22.46
C SER A 803 -27.22 -12.05 21.13
N ALA A 804 -26.03 -12.09 20.53
CA ALA A 804 -25.76 -11.48 19.24
C ALA A 804 -26.51 -12.21 18.12
N TRP A 805 -26.51 -13.55 18.14
CA TRP A 805 -27.30 -14.38 17.23
C TRP A 805 -28.80 -14.12 17.32
N GLN A 806 -29.34 -13.91 18.53
CA GLN A 806 -30.76 -13.61 18.73
C GLN A 806 -31.14 -12.19 18.29
N ALA A 807 -30.20 -11.25 18.35
CA ALA A 807 -30.41 -9.86 17.93
C ALA A 807 -30.28 -9.63 16.42
N LEU A 808 -29.85 -10.65 15.67
CA LEU A 808 -29.64 -10.57 14.22
C LEU A 808 -30.97 -10.33 13.49
N GLU A 809 -31.00 -9.32 12.62
CA GLU A 809 -32.13 -9.09 11.72
C GLU A 809 -32.14 -10.19 10.65
N ARG A 810 -33.24 -10.95 10.59
CA ARG A 810 -33.35 -12.13 9.72
C ARG A 810 -33.95 -11.75 8.36
N PRO A 811 -33.42 -12.28 7.24
CA PRO A 811 -34.09 -12.22 5.95
C PRO A 811 -35.53 -12.71 6.04
N ALA A 812 -36.46 -12.07 5.34
CA ALA A 812 -37.87 -12.48 5.31
C ALA A 812 -38.11 -13.90 4.74
N LEU A 813 -37.09 -14.50 4.11
CA LEU A 813 -37.11 -15.87 3.58
C LEU A 813 -36.72 -16.94 4.62
N LEU A 814 -36.27 -16.56 5.82
CA LEU A 814 -35.91 -17.47 6.91
C LEU A 814 -36.98 -17.56 7.99
#